data_AF-A0A4Q4Z5U1-F1
#
_entry.id   AF-A0A4Q4Z5U1-F1
#
_cell.length_a   1.000
_cell.length_b   1.000
_cell.length_c   1.000
_cell.angle_alpha   90.00
_cell.angle_beta   90.00
_cell.angle_gamma   90.00
#
_symmetry.space_group_name_H-M   'P 1'
#
loop_
_entity.id
_entity.type
_entity.pdbx_description
1 polymer ?
#
loop_
_entity_poly.entity_id
_entity_poly.type
_entity_poly.pdbx_seq_one_letter_code
_entity_poly.pdbx_strand_id
1 'polypeptide(L)'
;MTRRRLRAAALAALAVTATGLAATAAPAVSSPTAAPGTRVHVSGDLVTAYADDFDDHTARTLYWVETDAGRVAVRPAPGDELPTSGHFEGTVAVPAGRTLAGAAADAPLTVVSADVSPAAAASMPPTAHRLYVAVVTNRGTAMTSAEADAEVSEMAQDWISDAPGAVSGMARDPGYAIKRYASTATPSVASGCGLLTPGTSYFPMFDEASRLFPGVPLDTDMTRHLVVLLPPACNTQGTVGLGGGGLVLAVGDGDAGPTLTHELGHELGLGHANTTSCSFGTGPDCEYLDLHSPMGMGIGGKGSPALSTAHKAVRGWTRAGEMETVDTTAAGTQTFTLQPRGSSAGLRGLAVPDPRSDDTYYVDFRDGGGLDADAAYPLLTGDPFDLGLTFGAGVTVTTLPGAGNQTTLQVDGGSVPASGGYQEGDTFSGVGVKVHVTSVTGNAAQVEVEVTDPGQAFTSAPAPVVTGTPRVGQTLTAATGGWSPAPTTTTVTWYVDGQVVLTADGRYESTTYPLDYWDAGKTVTAVVTARLADHTVTRRESLPVGPIAHEDGMLPVPGAPSPVLTGTAKVGNVVTAQLGTWPVGTTFAFDWYLVEGDTYIRSTTTGSLRLPASTYRKQVYVAVRGTWNDRYTDVWSGNSAPVGAGTLTTSVPRISGTVKVGRTLTAKPGSWTTATRFAYRWFANGTAVKGATARTFTPSRAQAGKRLTVRVTGSKAGYKTAARTSKATPRVAR
;
A
#
# COMPACT_ATOMS: atom_id res chain seq x y z
N MET A 1 28.59 47.93 53.70
CA MET A 1 28.16 47.99 52.29
C MET A 1 27.54 46.63 51.95
N THR A 2 26.21 46.49 52.08
CA THR A 2 25.19 46.47 50.98
C THR A 2 25.17 45.16 50.18
N ARG A 3 24.07 44.45 49.87
CA ARG A 3 22.62 44.36 50.23
C ARG A 3 22.13 43.14 49.39
N ARG A 4 21.63 42.03 49.96
CA ARG A 4 20.21 41.57 50.03
C ARG A 4 19.36 41.66 48.73
N ARG A 5 18.80 40.52 48.22
CA ARG A 5 17.39 40.06 48.37
C ARG A 5 16.96 38.89 47.44
N LEU A 6 16.24 37.92 48.02
CA LEU A 6 15.34 36.94 47.39
C LEU A 6 14.07 37.57 46.78
N ARG A 7 13.38 36.87 45.85
CA ARG A 7 11.98 36.39 46.00
C ARG A 7 11.39 35.68 44.77
N ALA A 8 10.53 34.70 45.06
CA ALA A 8 9.67 33.90 44.19
C ALA A 8 8.35 34.60 43.79
N ALA A 9 7.64 34.08 42.77
CA ALA A 9 6.16 34.06 42.59
C ALA A 9 5.83 33.43 41.20
N ALA A 10 5.18 32.27 41.10
CA ALA A 10 3.73 31.99 41.16
C ALA A 10 3.02 32.12 39.79
N LEU A 11 2.56 30.96 39.28
CA LEU A 11 1.61 30.82 38.17
C LEU A 11 0.23 31.34 38.56
N ALA A 12 -0.44 32.03 37.64
CA ALA A 12 -1.89 32.26 37.68
C ALA A 12 -2.47 32.08 36.28
N ALA A 13 -3.50 31.24 36.19
CA ALA A 13 -4.30 30.97 35.00
C ALA A 13 -5.26 32.13 34.68
N LEU A 14 -5.58 32.33 33.40
CA LEU A 14 -6.76 33.07 32.98
C LEU A 14 -7.44 32.35 31.80
N ALA A 15 -8.67 31.89 32.05
CA ALA A 15 -9.58 31.34 31.06
C ALA A 15 -10.16 32.46 30.17
N VAL A 16 -10.33 32.18 28.87
CA VAL A 16 -11.17 32.98 27.98
C VAL A 16 -12.12 32.04 27.24
N THR A 17 -13.40 32.37 27.37
CA THR A 17 -14.59 31.68 26.88
C THR A 17 -14.73 31.78 25.36
N ALA A 18 -14.91 30.65 24.68
CA ALA A 18 -15.32 30.60 23.29
C ALA A 18 -16.85 30.65 23.20
N THR A 19 -17.39 31.75 22.67
CA THR A 19 -18.80 31.85 22.25
C THR A 19 -18.91 31.33 20.82
N GLY A 20 -19.82 30.37 20.61
CA GLY A 20 -20.07 29.76 19.31
C GLY A 20 -20.68 30.74 18.31
N LEU A 21 -20.21 30.65 17.06
CA LEU A 21 -20.95 31.06 15.87
C LEU A 21 -20.88 29.91 14.86
N ALA A 22 -22.05 29.38 14.54
CA ALA A 22 -22.27 28.31 13.59
C ALA A 22 -21.64 28.62 12.22
N ALA A 23 -20.80 27.72 11.73
CA ALA A 23 -20.36 27.73 10.34
C ALA A 23 -21.55 27.31 9.46
N THR A 24 -22.04 28.24 8.65
CA THR A 24 -22.91 27.93 7.53
C THR A 24 -22.06 27.28 6.44
N ALA A 25 -22.45 26.06 6.03
CA ALA A 25 -21.80 25.33 4.95
C ALA A 25 -21.86 26.14 3.63
N ALA A 26 -20.70 26.43 3.05
CA ALA A 26 -20.58 26.92 1.68
C ALA A 26 -20.73 25.74 0.70
N PRO A 27 -21.29 25.95 -0.51
CA PRO A 27 -21.73 24.85 -1.37
C PRO A 27 -20.53 24.09 -1.93
N ALA A 28 -20.71 22.77 -2.10
CA ALA A 28 -19.76 21.90 -2.79
C ALA A 28 -19.50 22.43 -4.21
N VAL A 29 -18.24 22.76 -4.51
CA VAL A 29 -17.77 23.04 -5.86
C VAL A 29 -17.33 21.71 -6.46
N SER A 30 -18.04 21.25 -7.48
CA SER A 30 -17.69 20.07 -8.26
C SER A 30 -16.37 20.27 -9.03
N SER A 31 -15.46 19.32 -8.88
CA SER A 31 -14.26 19.16 -9.73
C SER A 31 -14.67 18.63 -11.12
N PRO A 32 -13.99 19.02 -12.22
CA PRO A 32 -14.38 18.57 -13.54
C PRO A 32 -13.94 17.13 -13.79
N THR A 33 -14.79 16.44 -14.52
CA THR A 33 -14.75 15.01 -14.80
C THR A 33 -13.61 14.72 -15.80
N ALA A 34 -12.67 13.79 -15.52
CA ALA A 34 -11.73 13.30 -16.53
C ALA A 34 -12.49 12.78 -17.78
N ALA A 35 -11.87 12.80 -18.96
CA ALA A 35 -12.47 12.20 -20.17
C ALA A 35 -12.36 10.66 -20.13
N PRO A 36 -13.26 9.91 -20.79
CA PRO A 36 -13.27 8.44 -20.76
C PRO A 36 -11.98 7.85 -21.33
N GLY A 37 -11.32 6.96 -20.58
CA GLY A 37 -10.22 6.12 -21.09
C GLY A 37 -8.81 6.70 -21.00
N THR A 38 -8.55 7.63 -20.06
CA THR A 38 -7.19 8.19 -19.87
C THR A 38 -6.28 7.14 -19.23
N ARG A 39 -5.10 6.89 -19.81
CA ARG A 39 -4.07 5.99 -19.26
C ARG A 39 -3.00 6.83 -18.58
N VAL A 40 -2.62 6.48 -17.36
CA VAL A 40 -1.68 7.27 -16.55
C VAL A 40 -0.60 6.37 -15.96
N HIS A 41 0.65 6.81 -16.06
CA HIS A 41 1.80 6.09 -15.49
C HIS A 41 1.87 6.26 -13.96
N VAL A 42 2.23 5.18 -13.27
CA VAL A 42 2.35 5.08 -11.82
C VAL A 42 3.63 4.31 -11.53
N SER A 43 4.49 4.91 -10.71
CA SER A 43 5.79 4.37 -10.31
C SER A 43 5.91 4.49 -8.79
N GLY A 44 6.35 3.43 -8.13
CA GLY A 44 6.43 3.41 -6.69
C GLY A 44 6.51 2.00 -6.12
N ASP A 45 6.65 1.89 -4.81
CA ASP A 45 6.76 0.57 -4.20
C ASP A 45 5.38 -0.11 -4.20
N LEU A 46 5.31 -1.30 -4.79
CA LEU A 46 4.15 -2.16 -4.71
C LEU A 46 4.00 -2.64 -3.28
N VAL A 47 2.88 -2.28 -2.71
CA VAL A 47 2.40 -2.80 -1.44
C VAL A 47 1.17 -3.61 -1.76
N THR A 48 1.09 -4.81 -1.20
CA THR A 48 -0.13 -5.60 -1.20
C THR A 48 -0.61 -5.81 0.21
N ALA A 49 -1.93 -5.77 0.38
CA ALA A 49 -2.57 -6.41 1.49
C ALA A 49 -3.74 -7.19 0.94
N TYR A 50 -4.16 -8.18 1.69
CA TYR A 50 -5.32 -8.98 1.37
C TYR A 50 -6.47 -8.37 2.14
N ALA A 51 -7.60 -8.19 1.47
CA ALA A 51 -8.82 -7.75 2.13
C ALA A 51 -9.91 -8.76 1.84
N ASP A 52 -10.72 -9.01 2.86
CA ASP A 52 -11.88 -9.88 2.72
C ASP A 52 -13.01 -9.16 2.02
N ASP A 53 -13.60 -9.81 1.02
CA ASP A 53 -14.87 -9.41 0.44
C ASP A 53 -16.02 -10.10 1.19
N PHE A 54 -16.81 -9.32 1.94
CA PHE A 54 -17.93 -9.85 2.73
C PHE A 54 -19.10 -10.37 1.89
N ASP A 55 -19.15 -10.03 0.59
CA ASP A 55 -20.27 -10.42 -0.27
C ASP A 55 -20.15 -11.87 -0.75
N ASP A 56 -18.94 -12.42 -0.83
CA ASP A 56 -18.68 -13.80 -1.27
C ASP A 56 -17.64 -14.57 -0.45
N HIS A 57 -17.12 -13.98 0.63
CA HIS A 57 -16.08 -14.53 1.52
C HIS A 57 -14.75 -14.83 0.81
N THR A 58 -14.47 -14.22 -0.34
CA THR A 58 -13.19 -14.40 -1.03
C THR A 58 -12.15 -13.38 -0.60
N ALA A 59 -10.90 -13.82 -0.44
CA ALA A 59 -9.76 -12.90 -0.40
C ALA A 59 -9.67 -12.14 -1.71
N ARG A 60 -9.61 -10.81 -1.64
CA ARG A 60 -9.12 -9.99 -2.74
C ARG A 60 -7.76 -9.40 -2.39
N THR A 61 -6.77 -9.65 -3.24
CA THR A 61 -5.51 -8.95 -3.15
C THR A 61 -5.73 -7.48 -3.52
N LEU A 62 -5.54 -6.58 -2.55
CA LEU A 62 -5.52 -5.15 -2.78
C LEU A 62 -4.09 -4.74 -3.10
N TYR A 63 -3.94 -3.97 -4.17
CA TYR A 63 -2.66 -3.49 -4.64
C TYR A 63 -2.59 -1.98 -4.49
N TRP A 64 -1.45 -1.50 -4.00
CA TRP A 64 -1.12 -0.08 -4.05
C TRP A 64 0.27 0.14 -4.58
N VAL A 65 0.41 1.26 -5.24
CA VAL A 65 1.71 1.78 -5.62
C VAL A 65 1.99 2.99 -4.75
N GLU A 66 3.02 2.87 -3.91
CA GLU A 66 3.52 3.93 -3.06
C GLU A 66 4.38 4.89 -3.87
N THR A 67 3.75 5.97 -4.34
CA THR A 67 4.43 6.99 -5.12
C THR A 67 4.87 8.16 -4.23
N ASP A 68 5.83 8.96 -4.70
CA ASP A 68 6.19 10.23 -4.06
C ASP A 68 5.01 11.22 -3.91
N ALA A 69 3.94 11.04 -4.69
CA ALA A 69 2.74 11.86 -4.68
C ALA A 69 1.63 11.33 -3.76
N GLY A 70 1.88 10.21 -3.08
CA GLY A 70 0.92 9.46 -2.28
C GLY A 70 0.56 8.12 -2.94
N ARG A 71 -0.16 7.31 -2.17
CA ARG A 71 -0.57 5.96 -2.55
C ARG A 71 -1.64 5.97 -3.65
N VAL A 72 -1.50 5.08 -4.64
CA VAL A 72 -2.50 4.87 -5.69
C VAL A 72 -3.04 3.44 -5.59
N ALA A 73 -4.33 3.26 -5.30
CA ALA A 73 -4.96 1.95 -5.32
C ALA A 73 -5.11 1.48 -6.77
N VAL A 74 -4.55 0.32 -7.06
CA VAL A 74 -4.60 -0.30 -8.38
C VAL A 74 -5.28 -1.65 -8.27
N ARG A 75 -5.96 -2.06 -9.34
CA ARG A 75 -6.53 -3.39 -9.43
C ARG A 75 -6.11 -4.01 -10.75
N PRO A 76 -5.52 -5.20 -10.75
CA PRO A 76 -5.28 -5.97 -11.97
C PRO A 76 -6.60 -6.18 -12.75
N ALA A 77 -6.57 -6.65 -14.00
CA ALA A 77 -7.81 -7.02 -14.66
C ALA A 77 -8.46 -8.22 -13.92
N PRO A 78 -9.78 -8.45 -14.04
CA PRO A 78 -10.42 -9.59 -13.40
C PRO A 78 -9.75 -10.92 -13.81
N GLY A 79 -9.20 -11.66 -12.84
CA GLY A 79 -8.43 -12.89 -13.06
C GLY A 79 -6.90 -12.73 -12.88
N ASP A 80 -6.39 -11.49 -12.90
CA ASP A 80 -4.96 -11.18 -12.78
C ASP A 80 -4.54 -10.93 -11.31
N GLU A 81 -3.26 -11.19 -10.97
CA GLU A 81 -2.62 -10.78 -9.71
C GLU A 81 -1.24 -10.16 -9.97
N LEU A 82 -0.86 -9.11 -9.24
CA LEU A 82 0.53 -8.60 -9.19
C LEU A 82 1.30 -9.31 -8.05
N PRO A 83 2.65 -9.26 -8.03
CA PRO A 83 3.46 -9.75 -6.90
C PRO A 83 3.10 -9.09 -5.55
N THR A 84 3.42 -9.74 -4.43
CA THR A 84 3.06 -9.28 -3.08
C THR A 84 3.94 -8.15 -2.53
N SER A 85 5.03 -7.84 -3.22
CA SER A 85 5.88 -6.69 -2.94
C SER A 85 6.80 -6.45 -4.12
N GLY A 86 7.34 -5.24 -4.24
CA GLY A 86 8.24 -4.90 -5.31
C GLY A 86 8.27 -3.41 -5.55
N HIS A 87 9.02 -2.97 -6.55
CA HIS A 87 8.86 -1.65 -7.13
C HIS A 87 8.00 -1.79 -8.39
N PHE A 88 6.78 -1.25 -8.32
CA PHE A 88 5.80 -1.20 -9.39
C PHE A 88 6.11 -0.04 -10.33
N GLU A 89 6.18 -0.36 -11.61
CA GLU A 89 6.32 0.58 -12.71
C GLU A 89 5.24 0.23 -13.75
N GLY A 90 4.17 1.01 -13.86
CA GLY A 90 3.03 0.58 -14.66
C GLY A 90 2.02 1.67 -15.04
N THR A 91 1.17 1.37 -16.01
CA THR A 91 0.09 2.25 -16.47
C THR A 91 -1.24 1.79 -15.89
N VAL A 92 -2.02 2.73 -15.37
CA VAL A 92 -3.38 2.51 -14.87
C VAL A 92 -4.41 3.29 -15.70
N ALA A 93 -5.58 2.70 -15.91
CA ALA A 93 -6.71 3.35 -16.56
C ALA A 93 -7.46 4.21 -15.53
N VAL A 94 -7.61 5.49 -15.84
CA VAL A 94 -8.39 6.46 -15.07
C VAL A 94 -9.74 6.69 -15.75
N PRO A 95 -10.85 6.20 -15.16
CA PRO A 95 -12.19 6.40 -15.71
C PRO A 95 -12.56 7.88 -15.78
N ALA A 96 -13.50 8.21 -16.67
CA ALA A 96 -14.03 9.56 -16.76
C ALA A 96 -14.54 10.02 -15.39
N GLY A 97 -14.02 11.13 -14.87
CA GLY A 97 -14.43 11.65 -13.57
C GLY A 97 -13.55 11.31 -12.39
N ARG A 98 -12.59 10.41 -12.56
CA ARG A 98 -11.65 10.03 -11.50
C ARG A 98 -10.29 10.70 -11.69
N THR A 99 -9.51 10.71 -10.62
CA THR A 99 -8.12 11.18 -10.57
C THR A 99 -7.26 10.12 -9.89
N LEU A 100 -5.95 10.08 -10.18
CA LEU A 100 -5.00 9.20 -9.48
C LEU A 100 -5.10 9.33 -7.95
N ALA A 101 -5.12 10.55 -7.43
CA ALA A 101 -5.24 10.84 -6.00
C ALA A 101 -6.62 10.51 -5.40
N GLY A 102 -7.61 10.15 -6.23
CA GLY A 102 -8.92 9.67 -5.80
C GLY A 102 -9.07 8.15 -5.97
N ALA A 103 -7.99 7.45 -6.30
CA ALA A 103 -7.94 5.99 -6.38
C ALA A 103 -7.80 5.40 -4.97
N ALA A 104 -8.93 5.09 -4.35
CA ALA A 104 -9.04 4.29 -3.13
C ALA A 104 -9.41 2.83 -3.48
N ALA A 105 -9.33 1.87 -2.57
CA ALA A 105 -9.52 0.45 -2.93
C ALA A 105 -10.98 0.00 -2.97
N ASP A 106 -11.94 0.82 -2.55
CA ASP A 106 -13.33 0.62 -2.98
C ASP A 106 -13.53 1.02 -4.45
N ALA A 107 -12.56 1.72 -5.03
CA ALA A 107 -12.62 2.25 -6.37
C ALA A 107 -11.22 2.27 -7.04
N PRO A 108 -10.51 1.13 -7.10
CA PRO A 108 -9.14 1.08 -7.58
C PRO A 108 -9.10 1.37 -9.08
N LEU A 109 -7.95 1.82 -9.55
CA LEU A 109 -7.72 2.05 -10.98
C LEU A 109 -7.25 0.76 -11.63
N THR A 110 -7.83 0.42 -12.78
CA THR A 110 -7.47 -0.81 -13.49
C THR A 110 -6.04 -0.71 -14.00
N VAL A 111 -5.17 -1.64 -13.62
CA VAL A 111 -3.84 -1.80 -14.21
C VAL A 111 -4.01 -2.19 -15.66
N VAL A 112 -3.38 -1.44 -16.55
CA VAL A 112 -3.35 -1.68 -18.00
C VAL A 112 -2.09 -2.44 -18.38
N SER A 113 -0.98 -2.15 -17.70
CA SER A 113 0.30 -2.85 -17.80
C SER A 113 1.13 -2.51 -16.57
N ALA A 114 1.91 -3.45 -16.03
CA ALA A 114 2.81 -3.17 -14.92
C ALA A 114 4.01 -4.12 -14.96
N ASP A 115 5.17 -3.56 -14.65
CA ASP A 115 6.40 -4.27 -14.34
C ASP A 115 6.65 -4.10 -12.85
N VAL A 116 6.75 -5.20 -12.14
CA VAL A 116 6.95 -5.20 -10.69
C VAL A 116 8.29 -5.87 -10.44
N SER A 117 9.33 -5.04 -10.33
CA SER A 117 10.63 -5.54 -9.93
C SER A 117 10.60 -5.94 -8.45
N PRO A 118 11.19 -7.07 -8.05
CA PRO A 118 11.22 -7.51 -6.67
C PRO A 118 11.93 -6.45 -5.86
N ALA A 119 11.45 -6.22 -4.64
CA ALA A 119 12.32 -5.66 -3.64
C ALA A 119 13.55 -6.59 -3.62
N ALA A 120 14.76 -6.04 -3.76
CA ALA A 120 15.97 -6.83 -3.61
C ALA A 120 15.77 -7.72 -2.37
N ALA A 121 16.08 -9.01 -2.47
CA ALA A 121 16.05 -9.95 -1.34
C ALA A 121 17.16 -9.58 -0.33
N ALA A 122 17.13 -8.35 0.16
CA ALA A 122 17.62 -8.03 1.46
C ALA A 122 16.70 -8.78 2.41
N SER A 123 17.29 -9.58 3.29
CA SER A 123 16.66 -9.84 4.57
C SER A 123 16.19 -8.47 5.09
N MET A 124 14.90 -8.19 5.06
CA MET A 124 14.42 -6.95 5.64
C MET A 124 14.86 -6.99 7.09
N PRO A 125 15.69 -6.04 7.55
CA PRO A 125 16.12 -6.06 8.93
C PRO A 125 14.87 -6.03 9.81
N PRO A 126 14.87 -6.73 10.95
CA PRO A 126 13.77 -6.68 11.90
C PRO A 126 13.33 -5.23 12.11
N THR A 127 12.08 -4.91 11.80
CA THR A 127 11.57 -3.54 11.79
C THR A 127 10.57 -3.32 12.92
N ALA A 128 10.62 -2.14 13.54
CA ALA A 128 9.71 -1.78 14.62
C ALA A 128 8.47 -1.08 14.06
N HIS A 129 7.29 -1.54 14.47
CA HIS A 129 6.00 -1.02 14.05
C HIS A 129 5.32 -0.19 15.14
N ARG A 130 4.43 0.73 14.73
CA ARG A 130 3.66 1.63 15.61
C ARG A 130 2.18 1.52 15.31
N LEU A 131 1.38 1.40 16.37
CA LEU A 131 -0.08 1.25 16.25
C LEU A 131 -0.80 2.56 16.60
N TYR A 132 -1.84 2.90 15.85
CA TYR A 132 -2.70 4.07 16.04
C TYR A 132 -4.14 3.60 16.15
N VAL A 133 -4.81 3.84 17.27
CA VAL A 133 -6.07 3.14 17.59
C VAL A 133 -7.25 4.11 17.60
N ALA A 134 -8.28 3.81 16.82
CA ALA A 134 -9.55 4.55 16.79
C ALA A 134 -10.73 3.64 17.13
N VAL A 135 -11.63 4.09 18.00
CA VAL A 135 -12.82 3.35 18.45
C VAL A 135 -14.08 4.04 17.94
N VAL A 136 -14.95 3.28 17.28
CA VAL A 136 -16.25 3.77 16.80
C VAL A 136 -17.27 3.81 17.93
N THR A 137 -17.97 4.95 18.10
CA THR A 137 -18.81 5.19 19.27
C THR A 137 -20.32 5.22 19.04
N ASN A 138 -20.77 5.19 17.78
CA ASN A 138 -22.18 5.35 17.42
C ASN A 138 -22.81 4.11 16.78
N ARG A 139 -22.24 2.92 17.04
CA ARG A 139 -22.65 1.64 16.45
C ARG A 139 -22.95 0.56 17.49
N GLY A 140 -23.28 0.96 18.71
CA GLY A 140 -23.45 0.08 19.85
C GLY A 140 -22.63 0.56 21.04
N THR A 141 -22.45 -0.29 22.04
CA THR A 141 -21.61 0.03 23.20
C THR A 141 -20.15 0.01 22.80
N ALA A 142 -19.54 1.18 22.71
CA ALA A 142 -18.13 1.30 22.35
C ALA A 142 -17.23 0.66 23.42
N MET A 143 -16.20 -0.06 23.00
CA MET A 143 -15.13 -0.52 23.88
C MET A 143 -14.55 0.63 24.70
N THR A 144 -14.13 0.34 25.93
CA THR A 144 -13.34 1.21 26.79
C THR A 144 -11.91 1.34 26.23
N SER A 145 -11.16 2.34 26.68
CA SER A 145 -9.75 2.46 26.26
C SER A 145 -8.87 1.34 26.80
N ALA A 146 -9.26 0.73 27.93
CA ALA A 146 -8.52 -0.39 28.51
C ALA A 146 -8.75 -1.69 27.71
N GLU A 147 -9.99 -1.95 27.32
CA GLU A 147 -10.34 -3.07 26.42
C GLU A 147 -9.61 -2.91 25.08
N ALA A 148 -9.71 -1.74 24.45
CA ALA A 148 -9.01 -1.47 23.19
C ALA A 148 -7.48 -1.60 23.29
N ASP A 149 -6.86 -1.16 24.39
CA ASP A 149 -5.42 -1.33 24.59
C ASP A 149 -5.04 -2.81 24.83
N ALA A 150 -5.90 -3.61 25.47
CA ALA A 150 -5.64 -5.03 25.71
C ALA A 150 -5.60 -5.81 24.38
N GLU A 151 -6.63 -5.66 23.55
CA GLU A 151 -6.79 -6.34 22.25
C GLU A 151 -5.61 -6.01 21.30
N VAL A 152 -5.27 -4.73 21.21
CA VAL A 152 -4.18 -4.26 20.35
C VAL A 152 -2.81 -4.71 20.88
N SER A 153 -2.66 -4.83 22.20
CA SER A 153 -1.41 -5.32 22.80
C SER A 153 -1.24 -6.81 22.58
N GLU A 154 -2.31 -7.59 22.68
CA GLU A 154 -2.31 -9.04 22.40
C GLU A 154 -1.87 -9.31 20.97
N MET A 155 -2.56 -8.72 19.99
CA MET A 155 -2.19 -8.79 18.57
C MET A 155 -0.71 -8.42 18.35
N ALA A 156 -0.24 -7.34 18.98
CA ALA A 156 1.15 -6.92 18.85
C ALA A 156 2.14 -7.97 19.39
N GLN A 157 1.81 -8.63 20.50
CA GLN A 157 2.67 -9.66 21.09
C GLN A 157 2.74 -10.93 20.25
N ASP A 158 1.64 -11.32 19.59
CA ASP A 158 1.61 -12.47 18.68
C ASP A 158 2.69 -12.30 17.59
N TRP A 159 2.70 -11.15 16.92
CA TRP A 159 3.65 -10.84 15.84
C TRP A 159 5.10 -10.71 16.32
N ILE A 160 5.32 -10.07 17.48
CA ILE A 160 6.67 -9.94 18.07
C ILE A 160 7.23 -11.32 18.45
N SER A 161 6.40 -12.19 19.00
CA SER A 161 6.85 -13.48 19.54
C SER A 161 7.13 -14.48 18.41
N ASP A 162 6.28 -14.49 17.39
CA ASP A 162 6.32 -15.50 16.34
C ASP A 162 7.25 -15.14 15.16
N ALA A 163 7.34 -13.85 14.81
CA ALA A 163 8.12 -13.34 13.69
C ALA A 163 9.18 -12.26 14.07
N PRO A 164 9.98 -12.40 15.15
CA PRO A 164 10.96 -11.37 15.57
C PRO A 164 12.11 -11.13 14.58
N GLY A 165 12.30 -12.01 13.59
CA GLY A 165 13.22 -11.79 12.47
C GLY A 165 12.71 -10.77 11.44
N ALA A 166 11.40 -10.49 11.45
CA ALA A 166 10.73 -9.51 10.60
C ALA A 166 10.19 -8.33 11.42
N VAL A 167 9.57 -8.60 12.56
CA VAL A 167 8.95 -7.63 13.47
C VAL A 167 9.81 -7.47 14.73
N SER A 168 10.69 -6.47 14.77
CA SER A 168 11.56 -6.25 15.94
C SER A 168 10.83 -5.68 17.17
N GLY A 169 9.60 -5.22 16.98
CA GLY A 169 8.75 -4.63 18.01
C GLY A 169 7.48 -4.06 17.42
N MET A 170 6.41 -4.06 18.19
CA MET A 170 5.12 -3.49 17.78
C MET A 170 4.40 -2.96 19.02
N ALA A 171 3.99 -1.70 18.99
CA ALA A 171 3.30 -1.10 20.13
C ALA A 171 2.52 0.15 19.71
N ARG A 172 1.48 0.49 20.47
CA ARG A 172 0.79 1.77 20.31
C ARG A 172 1.77 2.94 20.46
N ASP A 173 1.64 3.93 19.59
CA ASP A 173 2.45 5.14 19.66
C ASP A 173 2.14 5.91 20.96
N PRO A 174 3.13 6.14 21.85
CA PRO A 174 2.89 6.82 23.13
C PRO A 174 2.54 8.31 22.96
N GLY A 175 2.82 8.90 21.79
CA GLY A 175 2.44 10.26 21.43
C GLY A 175 0.96 10.43 21.11
N TYR A 176 0.21 9.33 20.94
CA TYR A 176 -1.19 9.36 20.56
C TYR A 176 -2.06 8.51 21.51
N ALA A 177 -3.01 9.19 22.17
CA ALA A 177 -4.09 8.52 22.88
C ALA A 177 -5.07 7.86 21.90
N ILE A 178 -5.74 6.79 22.34
CA ILE A 178 -6.84 6.15 21.62
C ILE A 178 -7.88 7.21 21.23
N LYS A 179 -8.20 7.28 19.95
CA LYS A 179 -9.18 8.22 19.41
C LYS A 179 -10.57 7.59 19.44
N ARG A 180 -11.59 8.41 19.64
CA ARG A 180 -12.99 8.00 19.66
C ARG A 180 -13.76 8.86 18.67
N TYR A 181 -14.59 8.24 17.83
CA TYR A 181 -15.35 8.97 16.84
C TYR A 181 -16.70 8.33 16.53
N ALA A 182 -17.66 9.16 16.16
CA ALA A 182 -18.93 8.72 15.61
C ALA A 182 -18.79 8.69 14.08
N SER A 183 -18.88 7.51 13.49
CA SER A 183 -18.72 7.35 12.05
C SER A 183 -19.98 7.79 11.29
N THR A 184 -19.81 8.51 10.18
CA THR A 184 -20.92 8.96 9.32
C THR A 184 -21.20 8.02 8.14
N ALA A 185 -20.41 6.95 7.97
CA ALA A 185 -20.57 5.96 6.91
C ALA A 185 -21.92 5.22 7.04
N THR A 186 -22.91 5.48 6.19
CA THR A 186 -24.23 4.83 6.28
C THR A 186 -24.22 3.36 5.87
N PRO A 187 -25.02 2.54 6.57
CA PRO A 187 -25.93 1.62 5.88
C PRO A 187 -27.35 1.65 6.46
N SER A 188 -28.34 1.45 5.59
CA SER A 188 -29.76 1.31 5.95
C SER A 188 -30.06 -0.08 6.56
N VAL A 189 -30.58 -0.05 7.79
CA VAL A 189 -31.47 -1.03 8.48
C VAL A 189 -31.48 -2.51 8.07
N ALA A 190 -30.53 -3.32 8.57
CA ALA A 190 -30.78 -4.66 9.16
C ALA A 190 -29.47 -5.31 9.67
N SER A 191 -29.40 -5.62 10.98
CA SER A 191 -28.35 -6.44 11.67
C SER A 191 -26.86 -6.06 11.49
N GLY A 192 -26.01 -6.38 12.47
CA GLY A 192 -24.55 -6.25 12.37
C GLY A 192 -24.00 -4.85 12.03
N CYS A 193 -24.54 -3.81 12.68
CA CYS A 193 -24.21 -2.40 12.40
C CYS A 193 -24.46 -1.91 10.96
N GLY A 194 -25.11 -2.73 10.12
CA GLY A 194 -25.37 -2.53 8.70
C GLY A 194 -24.16 -2.82 7.80
N LEU A 195 -23.03 -3.29 8.35
CA LEU A 195 -21.80 -3.55 7.60
C LEU A 195 -21.85 -4.87 6.83
N LEU A 196 -22.76 -5.78 7.18
CA LEU A 196 -22.99 -7.07 6.52
C LEU A 196 -24.02 -6.98 5.39
N THR A 197 -24.31 -5.78 4.89
CA THR A 197 -25.29 -5.59 3.80
C THR A 197 -24.57 -5.56 2.47
N PRO A 198 -24.90 -6.46 1.52
CA PRO A 198 -24.21 -6.50 0.24
C PRO A 198 -24.16 -5.18 -0.50
N GLY A 199 -23.00 -4.84 -1.05
CA GLY A 199 -22.75 -3.54 -1.70
C GLY A 199 -22.49 -2.35 -0.76
N THR A 200 -22.24 -2.57 0.52
CA THR A 200 -21.89 -1.52 1.49
C THR A 200 -20.38 -1.35 1.63
N SER A 201 -19.86 -0.15 1.34
CA SER A 201 -18.43 0.19 1.54
C SER A 201 -18.15 0.67 2.97
N TYR A 202 -17.20 0.03 3.64
CA TYR A 202 -16.71 0.39 4.98
C TYR A 202 -15.51 1.34 4.96
N PHE A 203 -14.89 1.54 3.79
CA PHE A 203 -13.76 2.46 3.57
C PHE A 203 -13.99 3.90 4.07
N PRO A 204 -15.21 4.49 3.99
CA PRO A 204 -15.46 5.80 4.58
C PRO A 204 -15.22 5.87 6.09
N MET A 205 -15.37 4.76 6.84
CA MET A 205 -15.10 4.72 8.29
C MET A 205 -13.61 4.86 8.57
N PHE A 206 -12.80 4.17 7.78
CA PHE A 206 -11.35 4.24 7.88
C PHE A 206 -10.81 5.62 7.51
N ASP A 207 -11.36 6.23 6.47
CA ASP A 207 -11.13 7.62 6.08
C ASP A 207 -11.43 8.62 7.20
N GLU A 208 -12.48 8.37 7.98
CA GLU A 208 -12.84 9.18 9.15
C GLU A 208 -11.84 8.97 10.29
N ALA A 209 -11.44 7.72 10.54
CA ALA A 209 -10.49 7.36 11.58
C ALA A 209 -9.08 7.92 11.31
N SER A 210 -8.57 7.84 10.08
CA SER A 210 -7.24 8.32 9.70
C SER A 210 -7.09 9.83 9.93
N ARG A 211 -8.15 10.61 9.67
CA ARG A 211 -8.19 12.08 9.92
C ARG A 211 -8.03 12.45 11.40
N LEU A 212 -8.19 11.50 12.33
CA LEU A 212 -7.98 11.73 13.77
C LEU A 212 -6.49 11.75 14.17
N PHE A 213 -5.60 11.35 13.25
CA PHE A 213 -4.15 11.28 13.43
C PHE A 213 -3.40 12.18 12.43
N PRO A 214 -3.62 13.51 12.45
CA PRO A 214 -3.04 14.41 11.45
C PRO A 214 -1.51 14.42 11.51
N GLY A 215 -0.87 14.23 10.36
CA GLY A 215 0.59 14.25 10.23
C GLY A 215 1.29 12.94 10.56
N VAL A 216 0.54 11.89 10.86
CA VAL A 216 1.05 10.51 10.83
C VAL A 216 0.95 10.03 9.38
N PRO A 217 2.05 9.55 8.76
CA PRO A 217 2.02 9.02 7.40
C PRO A 217 1.41 7.61 7.39
N LEU A 218 0.16 7.52 7.85
CA LEU A 218 -0.63 6.29 7.83
C LEU A 218 -0.98 5.87 6.41
N ASP A 219 -0.61 6.63 5.37
CA ASP A 219 -0.86 6.37 3.95
C ASP A 219 0.42 5.99 3.17
N THR A 220 1.62 6.11 3.76
CA THR A 220 2.90 5.91 3.06
C THR A 220 4.01 5.23 3.90
N ASP A 221 3.74 4.78 5.13
CA ASP A 221 4.74 4.21 6.05
C ASP A 221 4.25 2.87 6.62
N MET A 222 4.67 1.77 5.99
CA MET A 222 4.29 0.39 6.35
C MET A 222 4.70 -0.04 7.76
N THR A 223 5.44 0.79 8.48
CA THR A 223 5.72 0.58 9.90
C THR A 223 4.65 1.14 10.82
N ARG A 224 3.59 1.79 10.30
CA ARG A 224 2.57 2.49 11.09
C ARG A 224 1.18 2.00 10.80
N HIS A 225 0.56 1.30 11.74
CA HIS A 225 -0.72 0.61 11.53
C HIS A 225 -1.88 1.35 12.19
N LEU A 226 -2.95 1.66 11.46
CA LEU A 226 -4.20 2.20 12.00
C LEU A 226 -5.20 1.09 12.35
N VAL A 227 -5.42 0.85 13.64
CA VAL A 227 -6.41 -0.12 14.11
C VAL A 227 -7.73 0.60 14.38
N VAL A 228 -8.81 0.20 13.69
CA VAL A 228 -10.17 0.69 13.91
C VAL A 228 -11.02 -0.39 14.57
N LEU A 229 -11.43 -0.12 15.81
CA LEU A 229 -12.20 -1.04 16.63
C LEU A 229 -13.69 -0.70 16.60
N LEU A 230 -14.51 -1.71 16.30
CA LEU A 230 -15.96 -1.60 16.28
C LEU A 230 -16.59 -2.16 17.57
N PRO A 231 -17.79 -1.66 17.95
CA PRO A 231 -18.56 -2.22 19.07
C PRO A 231 -18.93 -3.70 18.89
N PRO A 232 -19.05 -4.47 19.99
CA PRO A 232 -19.48 -5.89 20.01
C PRO A 232 -20.72 -6.18 19.17
N ALA A 233 -21.72 -5.30 19.32
CA ALA A 233 -23.01 -5.40 18.66
C ALA A 233 -22.96 -5.39 17.12
N CYS A 234 -21.78 -5.13 16.52
CA CYS A 234 -21.59 -5.22 15.09
C CYS A 234 -21.49 -6.65 14.57
N ASN A 235 -21.13 -7.66 15.38
CA ASN A 235 -21.12 -9.08 14.98
C ASN A 235 -20.59 -9.30 13.54
N THR A 236 -19.50 -8.62 13.17
CA THR A 236 -18.87 -8.75 11.85
C THR A 236 -17.53 -9.44 11.99
N GLN A 237 -17.09 -10.13 10.93
CA GLN A 237 -15.72 -10.63 10.81
C GLN A 237 -14.74 -9.44 10.62
N GLY A 238 -13.44 -9.70 10.80
CA GLY A 238 -12.39 -8.71 10.56
C GLY A 238 -12.31 -8.31 9.09
N THR A 239 -11.63 -7.20 8.80
CA THR A 239 -11.24 -6.87 7.42
C THR A 239 -10.10 -5.86 7.43
N VAL A 240 -9.34 -5.84 6.33
CA VAL A 240 -8.33 -4.81 6.07
C VAL A 240 -8.93 -3.63 5.29
N GLY A 241 -8.55 -2.41 5.68
CA GLY A 241 -8.93 -1.17 5.02
C GLY A 241 -7.81 -0.45 4.26
N LEU A 242 -8.11 0.74 3.73
CA LEU A 242 -7.14 1.58 3.02
C LEU A 242 -6.51 2.74 3.77
N GLY A 243 -5.18 2.63 3.93
CA GLY A 243 -4.25 3.69 4.27
C GLY A 243 -2.94 3.06 4.71
N GLY A 244 -1.89 3.15 3.89
CA GLY A 244 -0.44 3.26 4.23
C GLY A 244 0.25 2.48 5.30
N GLY A 245 -0.41 1.52 5.90
CA GLY A 245 -0.18 1.33 7.30
C GLY A 245 -1.34 0.63 7.96
N GLY A 246 -1.39 -0.69 7.77
CA GLY A 246 -1.99 -1.60 8.73
C GLY A 246 -3.38 -1.22 9.14
N LEU A 247 -4.32 -1.18 8.20
CA LEU A 247 -5.65 -0.73 8.52
C LEU A 247 -6.53 -1.88 8.96
N VAL A 248 -6.40 -2.24 10.22
CA VAL A 248 -7.12 -3.38 10.79
C VAL A 248 -8.51 -2.94 11.27
N LEU A 249 -9.59 -3.45 10.67
CA LEU A 249 -10.92 -3.47 11.29
C LEU A 249 -11.04 -4.75 12.10
N ALA A 250 -11.28 -4.65 13.39
CA ALA A 250 -11.87 -5.77 14.11
C ALA A 250 -13.05 -5.31 14.95
N VAL A 251 -14.10 -6.13 14.91
CA VAL A 251 -15.20 -6.05 15.85
C VAL A 251 -14.72 -6.60 17.17
N GLY A 252 -14.89 -5.77 18.19
CA GLY A 252 -14.62 -6.13 19.55
C GLY A 252 -15.83 -6.75 20.20
N ASP A 253 -15.92 -8.08 20.29
CA ASP A 253 -16.76 -8.74 21.30
C ASP A 253 -16.04 -8.91 22.66
N GLY A 254 -14.85 -8.30 22.81
CA GLY A 254 -13.94 -8.55 23.95
C GLY A 254 -13.01 -9.75 23.73
N ASP A 255 -12.99 -10.28 22.49
CA ASP A 255 -12.18 -11.39 22.00
C ASP A 255 -11.69 -11.11 20.56
N ALA A 256 -11.29 -9.87 20.25
CA ALA A 256 -10.87 -9.48 18.90
C ALA A 256 -9.44 -9.90 18.54
N GLY A 257 -8.63 -10.33 19.51
CA GLY A 257 -7.21 -10.70 19.36
C GLY A 257 -6.89 -11.53 18.11
N PRO A 258 -7.44 -12.74 17.93
CA PRO A 258 -7.14 -13.57 16.77
C PRO A 258 -7.51 -12.93 15.43
N THR A 259 -8.65 -12.25 15.40
CA THR A 259 -9.10 -11.52 14.20
C THR A 259 -8.15 -10.37 13.89
N LEU A 260 -7.75 -9.59 14.90
CA LEU A 260 -6.76 -8.52 14.75
C LEU A 260 -5.42 -9.07 14.23
N THR A 261 -5.00 -10.23 14.76
CA THR A 261 -3.76 -10.89 14.35
C THR A 261 -3.85 -11.33 12.88
N HIS A 262 -4.96 -11.94 12.47
CA HIS A 262 -5.24 -12.31 11.08
C HIS A 262 -5.14 -11.12 10.13
N GLU A 263 -5.92 -10.06 10.39
CA GLU A 263 -5.97 -8.88 9.52
C GLU A 263 -4.61 -8.18 9.42
N LEU A 264 -3.86 -8.13 10.53
CA LEU A 264 -2.52 -7.58 10.50
C LEU A 264 -1.55 -8.45 9.70
N GLY A 265 -1.77 -9.77 9.63
CA GLY A 265 -0.97 -10.67 8.79
C GLY A 265 -1.05 -10.34 7.31
N HIS A 266 -2.22 -9.91 6.83
CA HIS A 266 -2.40 -9.39 5.47
C HIS A 266 -1.58 -8.14 5.18
N GLU A 267 -1.50 -7.24 6.15
CA GLU A 267 -0.68 -6.01 6.07
C GLU A 267 0.81 -6.31 6.11
N LEU A 268 1.18 -7.48 6.66
CA LEU A 268 2.53 -8.04 6.56
C LEU A 268 2.70 -8.92 5.31
N GLY A 269 1.69 -8.99 4.45
CA GLY A 269 1.67 -9.61 3.12
C GLY A 269 1.54 -11.13 3.09
N LEU A 270 0.81 -11.68 4.07
CA LEU A 270 0.41 -13.09 4.14
C LEU A 270 -0.98 -13.28 3.50
N GLY A 271 -1.18 -14.41 2.83
CA GLY A 271 -2.50 -14.81 2.33
C GLY A 271 -3.25 -15.68 3.34
N HIS A 272 -4.43 -16.18 2.96
CA HIS A 272 -5.23 -17.07 3.81
C HIS A 272 -4.62 -18.46 3.97
N ALA A 273 -5.01 -19.10 5.06
CA ALA A 273 -4.78 -20.50 5.33
C ALA A 273 -6.07 -21.31 5.12
N ASN A 274 -6.05 -22.14 4.09
CA ASN A 274 -7.18 -22.89 3.55
C ASN A 274 -7.00 -24.38 3.82
N THR A 275 -8.00 -25.20 3.51
CA THR A 275 -7.89 -26.67 3.54
C THR A 275 -8.28 -27.27 2.19
N THR A 276 -7.79 -28.48 1.88
CA THR A 276 -8.09 -29.16 0.60
C THR A 276 -9.52 -29.66 0.44
N SER A 277 -10.32 -29.70 1.52
CA SER A 277 -11.72 -30.17 1.44
C SER A 277 -12.54 -29.85 2.70
N CYS A 278 -13.82 -29.55 2.52
CA CYS A 278 -14.81 -29.40 3.59
C CYS A 278 -16.24 -29.58 3.03
N SER A 279 -17.25 -29.71 3.91
CA SER A 279 -18.65 -29.90 3.50
C SER A 279 -19.36 -28.62 2.97
N PHE A 280 -18.72 -27.44 3.09
CA PHE A 280 -19.24 -26.14 2.65
C PHE A 280 -18.42 -25.61 1.45
N GLY A 281 -18.62 -26.13 0.24
CA GLY A 281 -17.95 -25.54 -0.93
C GLY A 281 -18.16 -26.27 -2.24
N THR A 282 -18.24 -25.51 -3.33
CA THR A 282 -18.21 -26.03 -4.72
C THR A 282 -16.88 -25.70 -5.44
N GLY A 283 -15.86 -25.25 -4.68
CA GLY A 283 -14.50 -24.99 -5.15
C GLY A 283 -13.48 -26.06 -4.71
N PRO A 284 -12.24 -26.05 -5.25
CA PRO A 284 -11.23 -27.07 -4.98
C PRO A 284 -10.63 -27.00 -3.56
N ASP A 285 -10.61 -25.82 -2.92
CA ASP A 285 -10.10 -25.59 -1.56
C ASP A 285 -11.16 -24.83 -0.71
N CYS A 286 -11.16 -25.06 0.61
CA CYS A 286 -12.02 -24.36 1.56
C CYS A 286 -11.25 -23.26 2.31
N GLU A 287 -11.61 -22.02 2.02
CA GLU A 287 -10.93 -20.83 2.54
C GLU A 287 -11.10 -20.66 4.07
N TYR A 288 -10.07 -20.15 4.75
CA TYR A 288 -9.97 -19.92 6.21
C TYR A 288 -10.00 -21.14 7.12
N LEU A 289 -10.28 -22.33 6.61
CA LEU A 289 -10.56 -23.46 7.49
C LEU A 289 -9.31 -24.10 8.11
N ASP A 290 -8.10 -23.60 7.87
CA ASP A 290 -6.91 -24.05 8.61
C ASP A 290 -6.79 -23.34 9.98
N LEU A 291 -7.39 -23.93 11.00
CA LEU A 291 -7.34 -23.42 12.38
C LEU A 291 -5.99 -23.61 13.08
N HIS A 292 -5.01 -24.25 12.43
CA HIS A 292 -3.64 -24.30 12.92
C HIS A 292 -2.86 -23.05 12.53
N SER A 293 -3.42 -22.15 11.72
CA SER A 293 -2.77 -20.93 11.25
C SER A 293 -3.49 -19.67 11.72
N PRO A 294 -2.77 -18.59 12.10
CA PRO A 294 -3.40 -17.31 12.41
C PRO A 294 -4.01 -16.66 11.16
N MET A 295 -3.61 -17.11 9.96
CA MET A 295 -4.22 -16.73 8.69
C MET A 295 -5.44 -17.59 8.32
N GLY A 296 -5.90 -18.47 9.22
CA GLY A 296 -7.21 -19.10 9.14
C GLY A 296 -8.26 -18.31 9.94
N MET A 297 -9.42 -18.91 10.17
CA MET A 297 -10.51 -18.30 10.92
C MET A 297 -10.14 -18.06 12.39
N GLY A 298 -10.26 -16.81 12.85
CA GLY A 298 -10.17 -16.48 14.28
C GLY A 298 -11.39 -16.97 15.06
N ILE A 299 -11.16 -17.57 16.23
CA ILE A 299 -12.22 -18.07 17.13
C ILE A 299 -12.26 -17.21 18.39
N GLY A 300 -13.42 -16.61 18.68
CA GLY A 300 -13.61 -15.80 19.89
C GLY A 300 -13.33 -16.59 21.18
N GLY A 301 -12.66 -15.95 22.14
CA GLY A 301 -12.27 -16.52 23.43
C GLY A 301 -11.06 -17.44 23.36
N LYS A 302 -10.30 -17.38 22.26
CA LYS A 302 -9.07 -18.13 21.99
C LYS A 302 -7.95 -17.18 21.56
N GLY A 303 -6.71 -17.62 21.71
CA GLY A 303 -5.54 -16.93 21.17
C GLY A 303 -5.25 -17.33 19.72
N SER A 304 -4.31 -16.62 19.09
CA SER A 304 -3.84 -16.94 17.74
C SER A 304 -2.80 -18.07 17.78
N PRO A 305 -2.87 -19.08 16.90
CA PRO A 305 -1.78 -20.05 16.77
C PRO A 305 -0.55 -19.40 16.08
N ALA A 306 0.61 -20.03 16.20
CA ALA A 306 1.82 -19.66 15.49
C ALA A 306 1.66 -19.83 13.98
N LEU A 307 2.35 -18.99 13.20
CA LEU A 307 2.45 -19.12 11.75
C LEU A 307 3.05 -20.46 11.34
N SER A 308 2.43 -21.05 10.32
CA SER A 308 2.94 -22.22 9.63
C SER A 308 4.34 -21.96 9.04
N THR A 309 5.14 -23.01 8.90
CA THR A 309 6.42 -22.92 8.19
C THR A 309 6.24 -22.48 6.73
N ALA A 310 5.15 -22.86 6.07
CA ALA A 310 4.83 -22.41 4.71
C ALA A 310 4.77 -20.87 4.59
N HIS A 311 3.93 -20.22 5.39
CA HIS A 311 3.86 -18.75 5.42
C HIS A 311 5.21 -18.08 5.72
N LYS A 312 5.98 -18.62 6.66
CA LYS A 312 7.32 -18.08 6.98
C LYS A 312 8.29 -18.27 5.82
N ALA A 313 8.22 -19.37 5.08
CA ALA A 313 9.09 -19.66 3.95
C ALA A 313 8.86 -18.70 2.77
N VAL A 314 7.59 -18.40 2.43
CA VAL A 314 7.24 -17.43 1.36
C VAL A 314 7.86 -16.07 1.62
N ARG A 315 7.91 -15.65 2.88
CA ARG A 315 8.42 -14.34 3.28
C ARG A 315 9.91 -14.32 3.61
N GLY A 316 10.57 -15.48 3.61
CA GLY A 316 11.95 -15.61 4.07
C GLY A 316 12.12 -15.30 5.57
N TRP A 317 11.09 -15.52 6.38
CA TRP A 317 11.08 -15.23 7.83
C TRP A 317 11.56 -16.39 8.70
N THR A 318 11.86 -17.55 8.11
CA THR A 318 12.41 -18.71 8.83
C THR A 318 13.80 -18.40 9.38
N ARG A 319 14.07 -18.76 10.63
CA ARG A 319 15.41 -18.61 11.22
C ARG A 319 16.33 -19.76 10.85
N ALA A 320 17.64 -19.56 11.03
CA ALA A 320 18.62 -20.63 10.90
C ALA A 320 18.27 -21.79 11.87
N GLY A 321 18.17 -23.01 11.33
CA GLY A 321 17.83 -24.22 12.08
C GLY A 321 16.35 -24.39 12.43
N GLU A 322 15.47 -23.46 12.02
CA GLU A 322 14.02 -23.57 12.22
C GLU A 322 13.36 -24.48 11.19
N MET A 323 13.85 -24.44 9.95
CA MET A 323 13.35 -25.22 8.82
C MET A 323 14.52 -25.92 8.12
N GLU A 324 14.27 -27.14 7.66
CA GLU A 324 15.19 -27.92 6.82
C GLU A 324 14.50 -28.30 5.50
N THR A 325 15.23 -28.27 4.39
CA THR A 325 14.74 -28.76 3.10
C THR A 325 15.17 -30.21 2.94
N VAL A 326 14.21 -31.10 2.74
CA VAL A 326 14.47 -32.54 2.58
C VAL A 326 15.05 -32.83 1.20
N ASP A 327 16.08 -33.68 1.15
CA ASP A 327 16.66 -34.16 -0.10
C ASP A 327 15.74 -35.23 -0.72
N THR A 328 15.10 -34.90 -1.84
CA THR A 328 14.19 -35.82 -2.55
C THR A 328 14.80 -36.38 -3.83
N THR A 329 16.13 -36.29 -4.00
CA THR A 329 16.84 -36.70 -5.22
C THR A 329 17.06 -38.21 -5.35
N ALA A 330 16.89 -38.96 -4.26
CA ALA A 330 17.05 -40.41 -4.24
C ALA A 330 15.95 -41.08 -3.41
N ALA A 331 15.58 -42.30 -3.80
CA ALA A 331 14.63 -43.12 -3.06
C ALA A 331 15.21 -43.49 -1.69
N GLY A 332 14.37 -43.48 -0.67
CA GLY A 332 14.75 -43.83 0.69
C GLY A 332 13.97 -43.04 1.73
N THR A 333 14.27 -43.33 2.99
CA THR A 333 13.58 -42.73 4.14
C THR A 333 14.56 -41.89 4.94
N GLN A 334 14.13 -40.67 5.29
CA GLN A 334 14.86 -39.76 6.16
C GLN A 334 14.00 -39.47 7.39
N THR A 335 14.60 -39.58 8.58
CA THR A 335 13.90 -39.37 9.86
C THR A 335 14.26 -38.01 10.43
N PHE A 336 13.24 -37.25 10.84
CA PHE A 336 13.36 -35.94 11.45
C PHE A 336 12.61 -35.89 12.78
N THR A 337 13.16 -35.14 13.74
CA THR A 337 12.50 -34.85 15.00
C THR A 337 12.09 -33.38 15.01
N LEU A 338 10.79 -33.14 14.93
CA LEU A 338 10.20 -31.80 14.96
C LEU A 338 9.88 -31.41 16.40
N GLN A 339 10.37 -30.25 16.80
CA GLN A 339 9.88 -29.53 17.98
C GLN A 339 8.56 -28.81 17.61
N PRO A 340 7.71 -28.51 18.60
CA PRO A 340 6.46 -27.82 18.32
C PRO A 340 6.67 -26.48 17.62
N ARG A 341 5.78 -26.15 16.68
CA ARG A 341 5.82 -24.92 15.88
C ARG A 341 5.80 -23.66 16.76
N GLY A 342 5.10 -23.72 17.89
CA GLY A 342 5.05 -22.66 18.91
C GLY A 342 6.27 -22.60 19.85
N SER A 343 7.28 -23.45 19.68
CA SER A 343 8.51 -23.44 20.49
C SER A 343 9.53 -22.39 20.02
N SER A 344 10.39 -21.92 20.92
CA SER A 344 11.36 -20.85 20.64
C SER A 344 12.65 -21.30 19.94
N ALA A 345 13.02 -22.59 20.03
CA ALA A 345 14.22 -23.15 19.40
C ALA A 345 13.97 -24.54 18.78
N GLY A 346 14.95 -25.05 18.01
CA GLY A 346 14.93 -26.36 17.36
C GLY A 346 14.35 -26.36 15.95
N LEU A 347 14.47 -27.51 15.29
CA LEU A 347 13.84 -27.79 14.00
C LEU A 347 12.33 -27.88 14.22
N ARG A 348 11.55 -27.02 13.56
CA ARG A 348 10.10 -26.89 13.74
C ARG A 348 9.31 -27.11 12.46
N GLY A 349 9.98 -27.10 11.32
CA GLY A 349 9.35 -27.36 10.05
C GLY A 349 10.27 -28.04 9.04
N LEU A 350 9.68 -28.72 8.07
CA LEU A 350 10.36 -29.23 6.89
C LEU A 350 9.78 -28.57 5.64
N ALA A 351 10.61 -28.37 4.63
CA ALA A 351 10.18 -28.18 3.25
C ALA A 351 10.50 -29.46 2.47
N VAL A 352 9.49 -30.10 1.89
CA VAL A 352 9.59 -31.38 1.20
C VAL A 352 9.19 -31.16 -0.27
N PRO A 353 10.14 -30.89 -1.17
CA PRO A 353 9.86 -30.77 -2.60
C PRO A 353 9.42 -32.11 -3.16
N ASP A 354 8.27 -32.20 -3.81
CA ASP A 354 7.86 -33.42 -4.48
C ASP A 354 8.62 -33.55 -5.81
N PRO A 355 9.41 -34.62 -6.04
CA PRO A 355 10.18 -34.79 -7.27
C PRO A 355 9.30 -35.04 -8.50
N ARG A 356 8.01 -35.33 -8.30
CA ARG A 356 7.04 -35.73 -9.32
C ARG A 356 5.98 -34.68 -9.62
N SER A 357 5.80 -33.67 -8.77
CA SER A 357 4.91 -32.53 -9.01
C SER A 357 5.68 -31.21 -8.94
N ASP A 358 4.95 -30.09 -9.03
CA ASP A 358 5.53 -28.76 -8.80
C ASP A 358 5.40 -28.32 -7.33
N ASP A 359 4.83 -29.15 -6.48
CA ASP A 359 4.48 -28.79 -5.11
C ASP A 359 5.67 -28.95 -4.18
N THR A 360 5.67 -28.11 -3.14
CA THR A 360 6.49 -28.33 -1.95
C THR A 360 5.54 -28.46 -0.77
N TYR A 361 5.66 -29.56 -0.06
CA TYR A 361 4.90 -29.82 1.16
C TYR A 361 5.68 -29.29 2.36
N TYR A 362 5.03 -28.47 3.19
CA TYR A 362 5.59 -27.95 4.42
C TYR A 362 4.99 -28.70 5.60
N VAL A 363 5.86 -29.27 6.43
CA VAL A 363 5.47 -30.14 7.53
C VAL A 363 5.76 -29.43 8.85
N ASP A 364 4.75 -29.26 9.71
CA ASP A 364 4.88 -28.67 11.04
C ASP A 364 4.42 -29.67 12.12
N PHE A 365 4.93 -29.54 13.35
CA PHE A 365 4.34 -30.21 14.51
C PHE A 365 3.57 -29.21 15.39
N ARG A 366 2.29 -29.47 15.61
CA ARG A 366 1.34 -28.64 16.37
C ARG A 366 0.95 -29.36 17.65
N ASP A 367 1.49 -29.00 18.80
CA ASP A 367 1.22 -29.67 20.08
C ASP A 367 0.16 -28.97 20.94
N GLY A 368 -0.29 -27.77 20.53
CA GLY A 368 -1.13 -26.90 21.35
C GLY A 368 -0.39 -26.26 22.53
N GLY A 369 0.95 -26.18 22.47
CA GLY A 369 1.81 -25.59 23.50
C GLY A 369 2.60 -24.38 22.99
N GLY A 370 3.31 -23.71 23.89
CA GLY A 370 4.09 -22.52 23.55
C GLY A 370 3.18 -21.40 23.02
N LEU A 371 3.47 -20.89 21.82
CA LEU A 371 2.62 -19.89 21.16
C LEU A 371 1.22 -20.41 20.81
N ASP A 372 1.00 -21.73 20.72
CA ASP A 372 -0.30 -22.32 20.41
C ASP A 372 -1.14 -22.62 21.67
N ALA A 373 -0.65 -22.28 22.88
CA ALA A 373 -1.23 -22.71 24.16
C ALA A 373 -2.71 -22.34 24.35
N ASP A 374 -3.10 -21.15 23.87
CA ASP A 374 -4.45 -20.62 24.00
C ASP A 374 -5.24 -20.72 22.68
N ALA A 375 -4.66 -21.33 21.63
CA ALA A 375 -5.28 -21.44 20.32
C ALA A 375 -6.55 -22.28 20.33
N ALA A 376 -7.37 -22.13 19.29
CA ALA A 376 -8.63 -22.86 19.17
C ALA A 376 -8.43 -24.36 18.92
N TYR A 377 -7.54 -24.74 18.01
CA TYR A 377 -7.39 -26.13 17.56
C TYR A 377 -7.06 -27.15 18.69
N PRO A 378 -6.26 -26.87 19.74
CA PRO A 378 -6.04 -27.84 20.80
C PRO A 378 -7.17 -27.88 21.84
N LEU A 379 -8.05 -26.88 21.86
CA LEU A 379 -9.09 -26.70 22.88
C LEU A 379 -10.48 -27.12 22.41
N LEU A 380 -10.70 -27.17 21.10
CA LEU A 380 -11.92 -27.67 20.49
C LEU A 380 -11.88 -29.21 20.42
N THR A 381 -13.03 -29.87 20.57
CA THR A 381 -13.15 -31.32 20.50
C THR A 381 -14.15 -31.73 19.42
N GLY A 382 -13.86 -32.84 18.73
CA GLY A 382 -14.72 -33.35 17.65
C GLY A 382 -14.74 -32.44 16.42
N ASP A 383 -15.88 -32.41 15.74
CA ASP A 383 -16.16 -31.53 14.60
C ASP A 383 -17.02 -30.36 15.05
N PRO A 384 -16.42 -29.28 15.60
CA PRO A 384 -17.14 -28.22 16.30
C PRO A 384 -18.06 -27.39 15.40
N PHE A 385 -17.95 -27.54 14.08
CA PHE A 385 -18.65 -26.73 13.08
C PHE A 385 -19.51 -27.57 12.12
N ASP A 386 -19.64 -28.89 12.36
CA ASP A 386 -20.31 -29.84 11.47
C ASP A 386 -19.78 -29.75 10.01
N LEU A 387 -18.47 -29.57 9.84
CA LEU A 387 -17.81 -29.38 8.54
C LEU A 387 -17.28 -30.69 7.94
N GLY A 388 -17.32 -31.77 8.71
CA GLY A 388 -16.58 -32.99 8.45
C GLY A 388 -15.09 -32.85 8.76
N LEU A 389 -14.70 -31.89 9.61
CA LEU A 389 -13.30 -31.59 9.93
C LEU A 389 -13.03 -31.59 11.44
N THR A 390 -11.89 -32.16 11.82
CA THR A 390 -11.32 -32.06 13.17
C THR A 390 -10.01 -31.31 13.12
N PHE A 391 -9.82 -30.47 14.13
CA PHE A 391 -8.57 -29.77 14.38
C PHE A 391 -8.07 -30.21 15.75
N GLY A 392 -6.81 -30.59 15.83
CA GLY A 392 -6.21 -31.14 17.04
C GLY A 392 -4.70 -31.11 16.96
N ALA A 393 -4.05 -31.35 18.10
CA ALA A 393 -2.60 -31.49 18.14
C ALA A 393 -2.15 -32.64 17.22
N GLY A 394 -1.06 -32.49 16.48
CA GLY A 394 -0.56 -33.46 15.53
C GLY A 394 0.45 -32.84 14.56
N VAL A 395 0.91 -33.64 13.61
CA VAL A 395 1.73 -33.14 12.48
C VAL A 395 0.81 -32.58 11.42
N THR A 396 1.06 -31.38 10.92
CA THR A 396 0.29 -30.78 9.82
C THR A 396 1.13 -30.77 8.54
N VAL A 397 0.47 -30.92 7.39
CA VAL A 397 1.10 -30.85 6.07
C VAL A 397 0.38 -29.79 5.25
N THR A 398 1.09 -28.77 4.79
CA THR A 398 0.54 -27.64 4.03
C THR A 398 1.24 -27.52 2.68
N THR A 399 0.51 -27.13 1.64
CA THR A 399 1.09 -26.77 0.33
C THR A 399 1.03 -25.27 0.12
N LEU A 400 1.98 -24.78 -0.68
CA LEU A 400 1.90 -23.46 -1.30
C LEU A 400 1.70 -23.67 -2.80
N PRO A 401 0.51 -23.40 -3.36
CA PRO A 401 0.31 -23.48 -4.79
C PRO A 401 1.06 -22.34 -5.51
N GLY A 402 2.12 -22.70 -6.24
CA GLY A 402 2.76 -21.80 -7.22
C GLY A 402 3.29 -20.47 -6.66
N ALA A 403 3.15 -19.39 -7.44
CA ALA A 403 3.62 -18.04 -7.09
C ALA A 403 2.71 -17.29 -6.09
N GLY A 404 1.72 -17.97 -5.50
CA GLY A 404 0.80 -17.39 -4.52
C GLY A 404 1.37 -17.36 -3.10
N ASN A 405 0.64 -16.72 -2.19
CA ASN A 405 0.99 -16.59 -0.78
C ASN A 405 -0.10 -17.14 0.18
N GLN A 406 -1.09 -17.84 -0.36
CA GLN A 406 -2.08 -18.61 0.40
C GLN A 406 -1.54 -20.03 0.62
N THR A 407 -1.87 -20.63 1.76
CA THR A 407 -1.51 -22.02 2.07
C THR A 407 -2.73 -22.92 2.05
N THR A 408 -2.56 -24.16 1.64
CA THR A 408 -3.62 -25.17 1.70
C THR A 408 -3.17 -26.34 2.59
N LEU A 409 -3.83 -26.51 3.74
CA LEU A 409 -3.69 -27.65 4.64
C LEU A 409 -4.23 -28.91 3.97
N GLN A 410 -3.38 -29.93 3.90
CA GLN A 410 -3.70 -31.26 3.42
C GLN A 410 -4.35 -32.03 4.58
N VAL A 411 -5.63 -32.36 4.45
CA VAL A 411 -6.36 -33.14 5.47
C VAL A 411 -6.33 -34.64 5.12
N ASP A 412 -6.48 -35.52 6.10
CA ASP A 412 -6.52 -36.94 5.83
C ASP A 412 -7.83 -37.36 5.12
N GLY A 413 -7.74 -37.92 3.91
CA GLY A 413 -8.92 -38.42 3.20
C GLY A 413 -9.50 -39.73 3.76
N GLY A 414 -8.92 -40.26 4.84
CA GLY A 414 -9.19 -41.60 5.38
C GLY A 414 -10.08 -41.63 6.63
N SER A 415 -10.25 -40.51 7.33
CA SER A 415 -11.07 -40.42 8.53
C SER A 415 -12.34 -39.59 8.28
N VAL A 416 -13.38 -39.83 9.09
CA VAL A 416 -14.64 -39.07 9.05
C VAL A 416 -15.04 -38.74 10.50
N PRO A 417 -14.97 -37.48 10.92
CA PRO A 417 -14.46 -36.29 10.18
C PRO A 417 -12.96 -36.39 9.84
N ALA A 418 -12.53 -35.76 8.74
CA ALA A 418 -11.12 -35.65 8.35
C ALA A 418 -10.35 -34.77 9.34
N SER A 419 -9.09 -35.07 9.61
CA SER A 419 -8.19 -34.38 10.52
C SER A 419 -7.11 -33.62 9.75
N GLY A 420 -6.87 -32.38 10.17
CA GLY A 420 -5.69 -31.60 9.75
C GLY A 420 -4.41 -31.93 10.52
N GLY A 421 -4.52 -32.66 11.64
CA GLY A 421 -3.40 -33.06 12.50
C GLY A 421 -3.17 -34.57 12.45
N TYR A 422 -2.20 -35.00 11.65
CA TYR A 422 -1.76 -36.39 11.54
C TYR A 422 -1.17 -36.89 12.87
N GLN A 423 -1.64 -38.03 13.36
CA GLN A 423 -1.21 -38.69 14.59
C GLN A 423 -0.16 -39.77 14.32
N GLU A 424 0.40 -40.33 15.40
CA GLU A 424 1.25 -41.52 15.31
C GLU A 424 0.57 -42.65 14.54
N GLY A 425 1.26 -43.15 13.51
CA GLY A 425 0.79 -44.18 12.60
C GLY A 425 0.17 -43.63 11.30
N ASP A 426 -0.19 -42.34 11.26
CA ASP A 426 -0.79 -41.73 10.08
C ASP A 426 0.26 -41.41 9.02
N THR A 427 -0.20 -41.26 7.78
CA THR A 427 0.67 -41.01 6.63
C THR A 427 0.00 -40.05 5.64
N PHE A 428 0.68 -38.95 5.34
CA PHE A 428 0.38 -38.13 4.18
C PHE A 428 1.08 -38.70 2.94
N SER A 429 0.42 -38.66 1.77
CA SER A 429 0.98 -39.12 0.50
C SER A 429 0.88 -38.02 -0.56
N GLY A 430 2.04 -37.55 -1.02
CA GLY A 430 2.19 -36.78 -2.26
C GLY A 430 2.31 -37.71 -3.47
N VAL A 431 2.78 -37.17 -4.60
CA VAL A 431 2.97 -37.94 -5.84
C VAL A 431 4.23 -38.80 -5.75
N GLY A 432 5.35 -38.24 -5.32
CA GLY A 432 6.65 -38.93 -5.21
C GLY A 432 7.17 -39.12 -3.78
N VAL A 433 6.43 -38.61 -2.79
CA VAL A 433 6.84 -38.60 -1.38
C VAL A 433 5.71 -39.02 -0.46
N LYS A 434 6.07 -39.55 0.70
CA LYS A 434 5.17 -39.76 1.83
C LYS A 434 5.77 -39.17 3.09
N VAL A 435 4.91 -38.70 3.98
CA VAL A 435 5.29 -38.24 5.33
C VAL A 435 4.60 -39.15 6.33
N HIS A 436 5.37 -40.02 6.99
CA HIS A 436 4.90 -40.92 8.03
C HIS A 436 5.13 -40.30 9.40
N VAL A 437 4.10 -40.26 10.23
CA VAL A 437 4.25 -39.80 11.62
C VAL A 437 4.54 -41.02 12.48
N THR A 438 5.78 -41.17 12.94
CA THR A 438 6.23 -42.38 13.65
C THR A 438 6.08 -42.29 15.16
N SER A 439 6.03 -41.08 15.70
CA SER A 439 5.63 -40.84 17.10
C SER A 439 5.18 -39.41 17.29
N VAL A 440 4.20 -39.21 18.17
CA VAL A 440 3.79 -37.89 18.66
C VAL A 440 3.86 -37.92 20.18
N THR A 441 4.77 -37.12 20.76
CA THR A 441 4.84 -36.89 22.20
C THR A 441 4.33 -35.50 22.52
N GLY A 442 4.15 -35.18 23.81
CA GLY A 442 3.73 -33.85 24.23
C GLY A 442 4.75 -32.73 23.98
N ASN A 443 5.94 -33.01 23.44
CA ASN A 443 6.95 -31.98 23.17
C ASN A 443 7.81 -32.24 21.92
N ALA A 444 7.53 -33.27 21.14
CA ALA A 444 8.18 -33.52 19.86
C ALA A 444 7.34 -34.49 19.02
N ALA A 445 7.47 -34.40 17.70
CA ALA A 445 7.03 -35.45 16.78
C ALA A 445 8.24 -36.01 16.04
N GLN A 446 8.25 -37.32 15.80
CA GLN A 446 9.13 -37.91 14.81
C GLN A 446 8.36 -38.15 13.53
N VAL A 447 8.95 -37.70 12.43
CA VAL A 447 8.42 -37.88 11.08
C VAL A 447 9.47 -38.55 10.21
N GLU A 448 9.02 -39.52 9.42
CA GLU A 448 9.82 -40.15 8.38
C GLU A 448 9.31 -39.68 7.02
N VAL A 449 10.17 -39.02 6.26
CA VAL A 449 9.87 -38.66 4.87
C VAL A 449 10.42 -39.76 3.98
N GLU A 450 9.52 -40.53 3.38
CA GLU A 450 9.83 -41.57 2.39
C GLU A 450 9.74 -40.97 0.99
N VAL A 451 10.84 -41.00 0.24
CA VAL A 451 10.84 -40.73 -1.20
C VAL A 451 10.50 -42.03 -1.90
N THR A 452 9.22 -42.18 -2.26
CA THR A 452 8.67 -43.41 -2.87
C THR A 452 9.03 -43.53 -4.34
N ASP A 453 9.11 -42.40 -5.04
CA ASP A 453 9.51 -42.32 -6.43
C ASP A 453 10.26 -41.01 -6.70
N PRO A 454 11.61 -41.00 -6.67
CA PRO A 454 12.38 -39.80 -7.04
C PRO A 454 12.24 -39.45 -8.53
N GLY A 455 11.64 -40.34 -9.32
CA GLY A 455 11.60 -40.27 -10.77
C GLY A 455 12.95 -40.61 -11.42
N GLN A 456 12.87 -41.04 -12.68
CA GLN A 456 14.06 -41.19 -13.51
C GLN A 456 14.56 -39.82 -13.97
N ALA A 457 15.88 -39.66 -13.99
CA ALA A 457 16.49 -38.49 -14.59
C ALA A 457 16.46 -38.58 -16.12
N PHE A 458 16.24 -37.44 -16.78
CA PHE A 458 16.48 -37.34 -18.22
C PHE A 458 17.96 -37.57 -18.53
N THR A 459 18.25 -38.51 -19.42
CA THR A 459 19.62 -38.77 -19.94
C THR A 459 20.20 -37.57 -20.70
N SER A 460 19.34 -36.71 -21.25
CA SER A 460 19.71 -35.42 -21.82
C SER A 460 18.65 -34.37 -21.48
N ALA A 461 19.08 -33.29 -20.85
CA ALA A 461 18.25 -32.16 -20.42
C ALA A 461 19.02 -30.85 -20.69
N PRO A 462 19.10 -30.42 -21.96
CA PRO A 462 19.86 -29.23 -22.34
C PRO A 462 19.19 -27.95 -21.82
N ALA A 463 20.01 -26.94 -21.55
CA ALA A 463 19.51 -25.58 -21.32
C ALA A 463 18.86 -25.02 -22.58
N PRO A 464 17.75 -24.26 -22.46
CA PRO A 464 17.16 -23.58 -23.59
C PRO A 464 18.11 -22.53 -24.18
N VAL A 465 18.05 -22.35 -25.49
CA VAL A 465 18.80 -21.31 -26.20
C VAL A 465 17.83 -20.21 -26.60
N VAL A 466 18.06 -19.00 -26.11
CA VAL A 466 17.28 -17.82 -26.48
C VAL A 466 17.92 -17.13 -27.68
N THR A 467 17.11 -16.83 -28.70
CA THR A 467 17.52 -16.13 -29.93
C THR A 467 16.63 -14.92 -30.17
N GLY A 468 17.09 -13.96 -30.97
CA GLY A 468 16.38 -12.71 -31.24
C GLY A 468 17.29 -11.49 -31.05
N THR A 469 16.80 -10.32 -31.43
CA THR A 469 17.53 -9.07 -31.22
C THR A 469 17.12 -8.48 -29.87
N PRO A 470 18.04 -8.23 -28.92
CA PRO A 470 17.73 -7.65 -27.61
C PRO A 470 17.42 -6.15 -27.74
N ARG A 471 16.23 -5.84 -28.25
CA ARG A 471 15.78 -4.47 -28.52
C ARG A 471 14.27 -4.34 -28.32
N VAL A 472 13.83 -3.23 -27.74
CA VAL A 472 12.41 -2.85 -27.63
C VAL A 472 11.72 -2.95 -29.00
N GLY A 473 10.53 -3.54 -29.01
CA GLY A 473 9.72 -3.77 -30.22
C GLY A 473 10.13 -5.02 -31.01
N GLN A 474 11.14 -5.77 -30.57
CA GLN A 474 11.52 -7.07 -31.14
C GLN A 474 10.93 -8.22 -30.32
N THR A 475 11.21 -9.46 -30.73
CA THR A 475 10.75 -10.66 -30.03
C THR A 475 11.91 -11.63 -29.84
N LEU A 476 12.06 -12.13 -28.62
CA LEU A 476 12.96 -13.24 -28.29
C LEU A 476 12.23 -14.58 -28.47
N THR A 477 12.97 -15.63 -28.81
CA THR A 477 12.45 -16.99 -29.01
C THR A 477 13.33 -17.98 -28.27
N ALA A 478 12.74 -18.82 -27.40
CA ALA A 478 13.42 -19.86 -26.66
C ALA A 478 13.28 -21.21 -27.36
N ALA A 479 14.40 -21.77 -27.80
CA ALA A 479 14.48 -23.14 -28.27
C ALA A 479 14.67 -24.09 -27.08
N THR A 480 13.73 -25.00 -26.86
CA THR A 480 13.70 -25.89 -25.68
C THR A 480 14.75 -27.00 -25.71
N GLY A 481 15.36 -27.27 -26.87
CA GLY A 481 16.39 -28.30 -27.05
C GLY A 481 15.83 -29.72 -27.21
N GLY A 482 16.71 -30.67 -27.53
CA GLY A 482 16.37 -32.09 -27.66
C GLY A 482 16.53 -32.82 -26.33
N TRP A 483 15.42 -33.08 -25.66
CA TRP A 483 15.39 -33.85 -24.41
C TRP A 483 15.36 -35.35 -24.69
N SER A 484 16.03 -36.15 -23.86
CA SER A 484 16.04 -37.61 -23.97
C SER A 484 15.83 -38.28 -22.62
N PRO A 485 14.80 -39.12 -22.46
CA PRO A 485 13.68 -39.34 -23.40
C PRO A 485 12.87 -38.06 -23.65
N ALA A 486 12.07 -38.04 -24.73
CA ALA A 486 11.27 -36.88 -25.07
C ALA A 486 10.14 -36.68 -24.03
N PRO A 487 10.00 -35.48 -23.44
CA PRO A 487 8.94 -35.19 -22.49
C PRO A 487 7.56 -35.21 -23.15
N THR A 488 6.53 -35.52 -22.36
CA THR A 488 5.13 -35.41 -22.80
C THR A 488 4.68 -33.96 -22.84
N THR A 489 5.17 -33.12 -21.92
CA THR A 489 4.92 -31.68 -21.93
C THR A 489 6.18 -30.88 -21.61
N THR A 490 6.31 -29.73 -22.27
CA THR A 490 7.32 -28.72 -21.97
C THR A 490 6.65 -27.36 -21.85
N THR A 491 6.87 -26.67 -20.74
CA THR A 491 6.45 -25.27 -20.57
C THR A 491 7.68 -24.37 -20.58
N VAL A 492 7.53 -23.16 -21.13
CA VAL A 492 8.60 -22.16 -21.20
C VAL A 492 8.16 -20.93 -20.44
N THR A 493 8.82 -20.64 -19.34
CA THR A 493 8.56 -19.46 -18.53
C THR A 493 9.69 -18.44 -18.71
N TRP A 494 9.35 -17.18 -18.95
CA TRP A 494 10.33 -16.12 -19.14
C TRP A 494 10.63 -15.39 -17.86
N TYR A 495 11.85 -14.86 -17.74
CA TYR A 495 12.30 -14.07 -16.62
C TYR A 495 13.02 -12.81 -17.09
N VAL A 496 12.75 -11.68 -16.45
CA VAL A 496 13.46 -10.41 -16.66
C VAL A 496 14.20 -10.05 -15.37
N ASP A 497 15.52 -9.90 -15.45
CA ASP A 497 16.42 -9.74 -14.29
C ASP A 497 16.17 -10.76 -13.17
N GLY A 498 15.89 -12.01 -13.56
CA GLY A 498 15.65 -13.14 -12.66
C GLY A 498 14.22 -13.22 -12.10
N GLN A 499 13.28 -12.45 -12.64
CA GLN A 499 11.89 -12.39 -12.18
C GLN A 499 10.92 -12.93 -13.20
N VAL A 500 10.02 -13.80 -12.76
CA VAL A 500 9.08 -14.46 -13.66
C VAL A 500 8.15 -13.43 -14.33
N VAL A 501 8.03 -13.54 -15.64
CA VAL A 501 7.04 -12.78 -16.42
C VAL A 501 5.67 -13.44 -16.25
N LEU A 502 4.64 -12.64 -15.97
CA LEU A 502 3.28 -13.11 -15.68
C LEU A 502 2.26 -12.61 -16.74
N THR A 503 1.12 -13.29 -16.83
CA THR A 503 -0.09 -12.98 -17.62
C THR A 503 -1.34 -13.10 -16.73
N ALA A 504 -2.49 -12.73 -17.29
CA ALA A 504 -3.81 -12.89 -16.68
C ALA A 504 -4.10 -14.32 -16.18
N ASP A 505 -3.60 -15.35 -16.87
CA ASP A 505 -3.87 -16.76 -16.55
C ASP A 505 -2.75 -17.41 -15.72
N GLY A 506 -1.82 -16.63 -15.16
CA GLY A 506 -0.66 -17.11 -14.40
C GLY A 506 0.66 -16.83 -15.10
N ARG A 507 1.64 -17.75 -15.03
CA ARG A 507 2.97 -17.54 -15.64
C ARG A 507 2.84 -17.25 -17.14
N TYR A 508 3.63 -16.30 -17.66
CA TYR A 508 3.75 -16.09 -19.10
C TYR A 508 4.46 -17.31 -19.70
N GLU A 509 3.64 -18.26 -20.16
CA GLU A 509 4.12 -19.49 -20.74
C GLU A 509 4.02 -19.45 -22.26
N SER A 510 5.15 -19.20 -22.91
CA SER A 510 5.24 -19.09 -24.36
C SER A 510 6.66 -19.38 -24.83
N THR A 511 6.81 -19.93 -26.03
CA THR A 511 8.13 -20.12 -26.63
C THR A 511 8.75 -18.81 -27.14
N THR A 512 7.99 -17.72 -27.14
CA THR A 512 8.44 -16.39 -27.58
C THR A 512 8.10 -15.33 -26.55
N TYR A 513 8.93 -14.29 -26.44
CA TYR A 513 8.71 -13.14 -25.56
C TYR A 513 8.91 -11.81 -26.32
N PRO A 514 7.85 -11.02 -26.53
CA PRO A 514 7.97 -9.70 -27.15
C PRO A 514 8.63 -8.73 -26.16
N LEU A 515 9.68 -8.04 -26.62
CA LEU A 515 10.41 -7.06 -25.82
C LEU A 515 9.72 -5.71 -25.90
N ASP A 516 9.39 -5.15 -24.76
CA ASP A 516 8.73 -3.84 -24.65
C ASP A 516 9.69 -2.75 -24.14
N TYR A 517 9.18 -1.53 -24.00
CA TYR A 517 9.99 -0.38 -23.58
C TYR A 517 10.65 -0.56 -22.21
N TRP A 518 10.04 -1.34 -21.31
CA TRP A 518 10.45 -1.52 -19.93
C TRP A 518 11.53 -2.58 -19.76
N ASP A 519 11.68 -3.46 -20.74
CA ASP A 519 12.80 -4.40 -20.80
C ASP A 519 14.14 -3.69 -21.04
N ALA A 520 14.13 -2.44 -21.53
CA ALA A 520 15.33 -1.70 -21.88
C ALA A 520 16.32 -1.62 -20.70
N GLY A 521 17.56 -2.03 -20.95
CA GLY A 521 18.65 -2.10 -19.98
C GLY A 521 18.71 -3.39 -19.19
N LYS A 522 17.64 -4.20 -19.19
CA LYS A 522 17.51 -5.44 -18.42
C LYS A 522 18.07 -6.65 -19.17
N THR A 523 18.18 -7.76 -18.46
CA THR A 523 18.53 -9.08 -19.02
C THR A 523 17.32 -10.00 -18.99
N VAL A 524 17.20 -10.87 -19.99
CA VAL A 524 16.09 -11.81 -20.13
C VAL A 524 16.61 -13.25 -20.14
N THR A 525 16.04 -14.13 -19.32
CA THR A 525 16.27 -15.58 -19.36
C THR A 525 14.95 -16.34 -19.63
N ALA A 526 15.06 -17.58 -20.09
CA ALA A 526 13.93 -18.49 -20.24
C ALA A 526 14.21 -19.79 -19.47
N VAL A 527 13.23 -20.28 -18.72
CA VAL A 527 13.28 -21.57 -18.04
C VAL A 527 12.32 -22.54 -18.73
N VAL A 528 12.86 -23.69 -19.13
CA VAL A 528 12.07 -24.81 -19.65
C VAL A 528 11.83 -25.80 -18.53
N THR A 529 10.56 -26.13 -18.30
CA THR A 529 10.14 -27.23 -17.41
C THR A 529 9.67 -28.40 -18.25
N ALA A 530 10.34 -29.54 -18.14
CA ALA A 530 10.01 -30.76 -18.86
C ALA A 530 9.33 -31.78 -17.93
N ARG A 531 8.23 -32.36 -18.38
CA ARG A 531 7.52 -33.43 -17.68
C ARG A 531 7.41 -34.67 -18.56
N LEU A 532 7.63 -35.82 -17.95
CA LEU A 532 7.40 -37.13 -18.54
C LEU A 532 6.93 -38.06 -17.43
N ALA A 533 6.02 -38.98 -17.76
CA ALA A 533 5.66 -40.04 -16.83
C ALA A 533 6.92 -40.78 -16.34
N ASP A 534 6.88 -41.21 -15.09
CA ASP A 534 7.99 -41.91 -14.40
C ASP A 534 9.34 -41.14 -14.33
N HIS A 535 9.38 -39.84 -14.66
CA HIS A 535 10.58 -39.00 -14.60
C HIS A 535 10.43 -37.85 -13.60
N THR A 536 11.57 -37.43 -13.05
CA THR A 536 11.66 -36.23 -12.20
C THR A 536 11.30 -35.00 -13.04
N VAL A 537 10.45 -34.12 -12.50
CA VAL A 537 10.17 -32.82 -13.14
C VAL A 537 11.47 -32.02 -13.21
N THR A 538 11.95 -31.76 -14.43
CA THR A 538 13.29 -31.19 -14.62
C THR A 538 13.21 -29.80 -15.23
N ARG A 539 13.92 -28.85 -14.62
CA ARG A 539 13.99 -27.45 -15.07
C ARG A 539 15.38 -27.11 -15.59
N ARG A 540 15.45 -26.32 -16.65
CA ARG A 540 16.69 -25.78 -17.21
C ARG A 540 16.52 -24.33 -17.64
N GLU A 541 17.46 -23.48 -17.23
CA GLU A 541 17.47 -22.05 -17.54
C GLU A 541 18.45 -21.73 -18.68
N SER A 542 18.11 -20.75 -19.50
CA SER A 542 18.98 -20.23 -20.56
C SER A 542 20.12 -19.37 -20.01
N LEU A 543 21.11 -19.09 -20.85
CA LEU A 543 21.96 -17.92 -20.62
C LEU A 543 21.14 -16.63 -20.74
N PRO A 544 21.50 -15.55 -20.02
CA PRO A 544 20.82 -14.26 -20.13
C PRO A 544 21.08 -13.60 -21.48
N VAL A 545 20.03 -12.96 -22.03
CA VAL A 545 20.07 -12.15 -23.25
C VAL A 545 19.86 -10.69 -22.89
N GLY A 546 20.75 -9.81 -23.37
CA GLY A 546 20.72 -8.39 -23.07
C GLY A 546 22.12 -7.80 -22.85
N PRO A 547 22.22 -6.54 -22.39
CA PRO A 547 21.12 -5.66 -22.01
C PRO A 547 20.23 -5.30 -23.21
N ILE A 548 18.91 -5.18 -23.00
CA ILE A 548 17.98 -4.79 -24.06
C ILE A 548 18.19 -3.31 -24.42
N ALA A 549 18.29 -3.00 -25.71
CA ALA A 549 18.40 -1.61 -26.17
C ALA A 549 17.02 -0.98 -26.43
N HIS A 550 16.91 0.35 -26.33
CA HIS A 550 15.73 1.09 -26.78
C HIS A 550 15.47 0.89 -28.28
N GLU A 551 14.29 1.30 -28.77
CA GLU A 551 13.87 1.11 -30.17
C GLU A 551 14.90 1.66 -31.17
N ASP A 552 15.51 2.81 -30.86
CA ASP A 552 16.56 3.44 -31.67
C ASP A 552 17.92 2.74 -31.57
N GLY A 553 18.12 1.88 -30.58
CA GLY A 553 19.28 1.03 -30.39
C GLY A 553 20.29 1.52 -29.39
N MET A 554 20.02 2.66 -28.76
CA MET A 554 20.81 3.13 -27.65
C MET A 554 20.47 2.32 -26.40
N LEU A 555 21.49 2.10 -25.57
CA LEU A 555 21.29 1.52 -24.25
C LEU A 555 20.90 2.62 -23.25
N PRO A 556 20.19 2.26 -22.17
CA PRO A 556 19.98 3.17 -21.05
C PRO A 556 21.30 3.62 -20.42
N VAL A 557 21.32 4.86 -19.92
CA VAL A 557 22.35 5.37 -19.01
C VAL A 557 22.28 4.60 -17.69
N PRO A 558 23.37 3.93 -17.26
CA PRO A 558 23.36 3.13 -16.04
C PRO A 558 23.09 3.98 -14.79
N GLY A 559 22.21 3.50 -13.92
CA GLY A 559 21.94 4.10 -12.60
C GLY A 559 21.36 5.51 -12.67
N ALA A 560 20.64 5.84 -13.75
CA ALA A 560 19.95 7.12 -13.92
C ALA A 560 18.88 7.33 -12.82
N PRO A 561 19.04 8.32 -11.92
CA PRO A 561 18.08 8.57 -10.86
C PRO A 561 16.90 9.42 -11.33
N SER A 562 15.73 9.19 -10.73
CA SER A 562 14.55 10.03 -10.90
C SER A 562 14.76 11.43 -10.28
N PRO A 563 14.33 12.51 -10.97
CA PRO A 563 14.52 13.86 -10.48
C PRO A 563 13.51 14.24 -9.39
N VAL A 564 13.96 14.93 -8.34
CA VAL A 564 13.09 15.41 -7.25
C VAL A 564 12.74 16.88 -7.47
N LEU A 565 11.45 17.23 -7.42
CA LEU A 565 11.02 18.62 -7.50
C LEU A 565 11.23 19.36 -6.16
N THR A 566 11.92 20.48 -6.21
CA THR A 566 12.12 21.38 -5.06
C THR A 566 11.53 22.76 -5.29
N GLY A 567 11.26 23.47 -4.20
CA GLY A 567 10.63 24.80 -4.22
C GLY A 567 9.15 24.74 -3.85
N THR A 568 8.59 25.89 -3.49
CA THR A 568 7.18 25.96 -3.07
C THR A 568 6.27 26.03 -4.29
N ALA A 569 5.39 25.03 -4.45
CA ALA A 569 4.36 24.97 -5.48
C ALA A 569 3.31 26.08 -5.29
N LYS A 570 3.61 27.28 -5.78
CA LYS A 570 2.76 28.47 -5.67
C LYS A 570 2.91 29.33 -6.92
N VAL A 571 1.80 29.86 -7.44
CA VAL A 571 1.84 30.71 -8.65
C VAL A 571 2.82 31.86 -8.47
N GLY A 572 3.71 32.01 -9.45
CA GLY A 572 4.77 33.00 -9.47
C GLY A 572 6.06 32.59 -8.76
N ASN A 573 6.09 31.49 -8.00
CA ASN A 573 7.32 30.90 -7.47
C ASN A 573 8.02 30.03 -8.53
N VAL A 574 9.25 29.62 -8.24
CA VAL A 574 10.03 28.70 -9.08
C VAL A 574 10.08 27.33 -8.43
N VAL A 575 9.87 26.29 -9.23
CA VAL A 575 10.19 24.90 -8.89
C VAL A 575 11.40 24.45 -9.70
N THR A 576 12.22 23.56 -9.13
CA THR A 576 13.47 23.09 -9.74
C THR A 576 13.60 21.58 -9.62
N ALA A 577 13.94 20.92 -10.72
CA ALA A 577 14.28 19.51 -10.80
C ALA A 577 15.70 19.29 -10.25
N GLN A 578 15.81 18.55 -9.15
CA GLN A 578 17.08 18.06 -8.62
C GLN A 578 17.36 16.68 -9.22
N LEU A 579 18.41 16.59 -10.03
CA LEU A 579 18.65 15.42 -10.88
C LEU A 579 19.38 14.26 -10.18
N GLY A 580 19.75 14.36 -8.91
CA GLY A 580 20.61 13.34 -8.28
C GLY A 580 21.99 13.24 -8.93
N THR A 581 22.62 12.07 -8.84
CA THR A 581 23.97 11.81 -9.36
C THR A 581 23.90 11.14 -10.72
N TRP A 582 24.51 11.75 -11.74
CA TRP A 582 24.62 11.20 -13.09
C TRP A 582 26.09 11.05 -13.49
N PRO A 583 26.40 10.19 -14.48
CA PRO A 583 27.73 10.12 -15.07
C PRO A 583 28.24 11.50 -15.52
N VAL A 584 29.54 11.75 -15.32
CA VAL A 584 30.18 13.02 -15.72
C VAL A 584 30.08 13.19 -17.23
N GLY A 585 29.66 14.38 -17.67
CA GLY A 585 29.46 14.72 -19.09
C GLY A 585 28.04 14.48 -19.61
N THR A 586 27.11 14.02 -18.77
CA THR A 586 25.69 13.88 -19.15
C THR A 586 25.08 15.24 -19.47
N THR A 587 24.36 15.33 -20.58
CA THR A 587 23.55 16.50 -20.96
C THR A 587 22.07 16.24 -20.70
N PHE A 588 21.32 17.28 -20.33
CA PHE A 588 19.92 17.15 -19.93
C PHE A 588 18.99 18.01 -20.76
N ALA A 589 17.85 17.43 -21.14
CA ALA A 589 16.68 18.15 -21.64
C ALA A 589 15.50 17.96 -20.67
N PHE A 590 14.69 18.99 -20.49
CA PHE A 590 13.60 18.99 -19.51
C PHE A 590 12.29 19.41 -20.17
N ASP A 591 11.29 18.55 -20.08
CA ASP A 591 9.93 18.83 -20.53
C ASP A 591 8.98 18.86 -19.34
N TRP A 592 8.36 20.01 -19.12
CA TRP A 592 7.44 20.22 -18.00
C TRP A 592 6.00 20.03 -18.44
N TYR A 593 5.24 19.31 -17.62
CA TYR A 593 3.85 18.94 -17.89
C TYR A 593 2.93 19.33 -16.74
N LEU A 594 1.66 19.56 -17.06
CA LEU A 594 0.57 19.55 -16.10
C LEU A 594 0.05 18.12 -15.97
N VAL A 595 -0.19 17.67 -14.75
CA VAL A 595 -0.82 16.36 -14.48
C VAL A 595 -2.22 16.25 -15.10
N GLU A 596 -2.94 17.37 -15.20
CA GLU A 596 -4.27 17.39 -15.81
C GLU A 596 -4.16 17.33 -17.35
N GLY A 597 -4.30 16.11 -17.91
CA GLY A 597 -4.34 15.83 -19.34
C GLY A 597 -2.98 15.83 -20.04
N ASP A 598 -1.89 15.58 -19.29
CA ASP A 598 -0.49 15.67 -19.76
C ASP A 598 -0.22 16.90 -20.62
N THR A 599 -0.85 18.01 -20.22
CA THR A 599 -0.78 19.23 -20.99
C THR A 599 0.64 19.76 -20.88
N TYR A 600 1.37 19.65 -21.97
CA TYR A 600 2.71 20.21 -22.10
C TYR A 600 2.70 21.69 -21.72
N ILE A 601 3.52 22.04 -20.73
CA ILE A 601 3.72 23.42 -20.30
C ILE A 601 4.80 24.03 -21.18
N ARG A 602 6.00 23.42 -21.17
CA ARG A 602 7.18 23.97 -21.82
C ARG A 602 8.39 23.03 -21.74
N SER A 603 9.22 23.05 -22.79
CA SER A 603 10.57 22.49 -22.82
C SER A 603 11.62 23.53 -22.48
N THR A 604 12.63 23.12 -21.73
CA THR A 604 13.72 23.98 -21.26
C THR A 604 15.04 23.22 -21.19
N THR A 605 16.16 23.93 -21.32
CA THR A 605 17.50 23.42 -21.01
C THR A 605 17.91 23.67 -19.56
N THR A 606 17.12 24.47 -18.83
CA THR A 606 17.31 24.75 -17.41
C THR A 606 16.25 23.99 -16.64
N GLY A 607 16.64 23.12 -15.70
CA GLY A 607 15.72 22.33 -14.88
C GLY A 607 14.86 23.11 -13.89
N SER A 608 14.49 24.37 -14.18
CA SER A 608 13.67 25.23 -13.32
C SER A 608 12.50 25.83 -14.08
N LEU A 609 11.31 25.80 -13.46
CA LEU A 609 10.08 26.38 -13.98
C LEU A 609 9.49 27.42 -13.02
N ARG A 610 9.31 28.66 -13.49
CA ARG A 610 8.46 29.64 -12.79
C ARG A 610 7.00 29.32 -13.07
N LEU A 611 6.24 28.97 -12.03
CA LEU A 611 4.86 28.51 -12.15
C LEU A 611 3.93 29.63 -12.67
N PRO A 612 3.37 29.50 -13.89
CA PRO A 612 2.44 30.48 -14.45
C PRO A 612 1.06 30.39 -13.78
N ALA A 613 0.20 31.38 -14.02
CA ALA A 613 -1.16 31.39 -13.44
C ALA A 613 -2.03 30.20 -13.90
N SER A 614 -1.73 29.60 -15.05
CA SER A 614 -2.41 28.41 -15.57
C SER A 614 -2.18 27.15 -14.73
N THR A 615 -1.14 27.12 -13.88
CA THR A 615 -0.91 25.98 -12.99
C THR A 615 -1.73 26.06 -11.70
N TYR A 616 -2.43 27.18 -11.42
CA TYR A 616 -3.18 27.35 -10.18
C TYR A 616 -4.15 26.18 -9.94
N ARG A 617 -4.05 25.53 -8.77
CA ARG A 617 -4.78 24.32 -8.35
C ARG A 617 -4.43 23.03 -9.09
N LYS A 618 -3.49 23.08 -10.03
CA LYS A 618 -2.96 21.92 -10.76
C LYS A 618 -1.63 21.48 -10.15
N GLN A 619 -1.17 20.30 -10.56
CA GLN A 619 0.16 19.79 -10.23
C GLN A 619 1.05 19.81 -11.47
N VAL A 620 2.36 19.88 -11.28
CA VAL A 620 3.35 19.83 -12.35
C VAL A 620 4.33 18.68 -12.12
N TYR A 621 4.84 18.09 -13.18
CA TYR A 621 5.98 17.18 -13.16
C TYR A 621 6.93 17.50 -14.33
N VAL A 622 8.12 16.90 -14.31
CA VAL A 622 9.12 17.07 -15.37
C VAL A 622 9.60 15.71 -15.88
N ALA A 623 9.65 15.56 -17.19
CA ALA A 623 10.41 14.51 -17.86
C ALA A 623 11.82 15.04 -18.13
N VAL A 624 12.83 14.26 -17.81
CA VAL A 624 14.24 14.60 -18.00
C VAL A 624 14.89 13.53 -18.86
N ARG A 625 15.33 13.94 -20.05
CA ARG A 625 16.19 13.12 -20.89
C ARG A 625 17.64 13.39 -20.53
N GLY A 626 18.31 12.40 -19.95
CA GLY A 626 19.76 12.40 -19.77
C GLY A 626 20.44 11.68 -20.92
N THR A 627 21.37 12.34 -21.61
CA THR A 627 22.16 11.74 -22.69
C THR A 627 23.63 11.71 -22.29
N TRP A 628 24.24 10.54 -22.37
CA TRP A 628 25.64 10.32 -22.01
C TRP A 628 26.29 9.41 -23.06
N ASN A 629 27.24 9.96 -23.83
CA ASN A 629 27.84 9.29 -24.99
C ASN A 629 26.77 8.85 -26.02
N ASP A 630 26.72 7.56 -26.34
CA ASP A 630 25.77 6.88 -27.24
C ASP A 630 24.56 6.26 -26.47
N ARG A 631 24.29 6.76 -25.26
CA ARG A 631 23.20 6.31 -24.39
C ARG A 631 22.26 7.44 -24.04
N TYR A 632 21.00 7.09 -23.81
CA TYR A 632 20.06 8.02 -23.19
C TYR A 632 19.13 7.28 -22.23
N THR A 633 18.63 8.01 -21.24
CA THR A 633 17.54 7.56 -20.37
C THR A 633 16.60 8.72 -20.16
N ASP A 634 15.32 8.45 -20.32
CA ASP A 634 14.26 9.33 -19.84
C ASP A 634 13.91 8.95 -18.40
N VAL A 635 13.90 9.93 -17.52
CA VAL A 635 13.46 9.79 -16.13
C VAL A 635 12.41 10.86 -15.83
N TRP A 636 11.51 10.58 -14.89
CA TRP A 636 10.42 11.50 -14.57
C TRP A 636 10.45 11.85 -13.09
N SER A 637 10.05 13.09 -12.78
CA SER A 637 9.84 13.46 -11.39
C SER A 637 8.50 12.95 -10.89
N GLY A 638 8.39 12.76 -9.58
CA GLY A 638 7.09 12.79 -8.90
C GLY A 638 6.34 14.11 -9.15
N ASN A 639 5.04 14.09 -8.88
CA ASN A 639 4.17 15.27 -9.02
C ASN A 639 4.46 16.30 -7.93
N SER A 640 4.41 17.59 -8.27
CA SER A 640 4.44 18.66 -7.27
C SER A 640 3.19 18.61 -6.39
N ALA A 641 3.24 19.21 -5.20
CA ALA A 641 2.03 19.59 -4.47
C ALA A 641 1.11 20.47 -5.35
N PRO A 642 -0.22 20.46 -5.14
CA PRO A 642 -1.13 21.34 -5.86
C PRO A 642 -0.69 22.80 -5.76
N VAL A 643 -0.58 23.48 -6.89
CA VAL A 643 -0.01 24.82 -6.94
C VAL A 643 -0.96 25.81 -6.26
N GLY A 644 -0.53 26.32 -5.12
CA GLY A 644 -1.25 27.30 -4.32
C GLY A 644 -1.35 28.66 -4.99
N ALA A 645 -2.32 29.47 -4.55
CA ALA A 645 -2.47 30.83 -5.03
C ALA A 645 -1.25 31.70 -4.68
N GLY A 646 -0.75 32.45 -5.65
CA GLY A 646 0.30 33.45 -5.47
C GLY A 646 -0.09 34.54 -4.46
N THR A 647 0.90 35.27 -3.94
CA THR A 647 0.67 36.42 -3.07
C THR A 647 0.97 37.71 -3.81
N LEU A 648 0.04 38.66 -3.78
CA LEU A 648 0.27 39.99 -4.30
C LEU A 648 1.23 40.76 -3.38
N THR A 649 2.30 41.29 -3.94
CA THR A 649 3.16 42.31 -3.32
C THR A 649 2.49 43.67 -3.46
N THR A 650 2.35 44.43 -2.37
CA THR A 650 1.51 45.66 -2.32
C THR A 650 2.07 46.72 -1.37
N SER A 651 1.65 47.98 -1.51
CA SER A 651 1.98 49.08 -0.59
C SER A 651 0.73 49.87 -0.14
N VAL A 652 0.88 50.73 0.87
CA VAL A 652 -0.24 51.50 1.44
C VAL A 652 -0.70 52.59 0.46
N PRO A 653 -2.00 52.66 0.12
CA PRO A 653 -2.52 53.66 -0.81
C PRO A 653 -2.56 55.06 -0.17
N ARG A 654 -2.57 56.09 -1.02
CA ARG A 654 -2.62 57.50 -0.61
C ARG A 654 -3.81 58.22 -1.23
N ILE A 655 -4.40 59.15 -0.49
CA ILE A 655 -5.42 60.08 -1.00
C ILE A 655 -4.71 61.38 -1.40
N SER A 656 -5.03 61.92 -2.57
CA SER A 656 -4.53 63.20 -3.06
C SER A 656 -5.69 64.13 -3.44
N GLY A 657 -5.46 65.45 -3.34
CA GLY A 657 -6.47 66.49 -3.56
C GLY A 657 -6.80 67.28 -2.29
N THR A 658 -7.54 68.37 -2.43
CA THR A 658 -7.97 69.23 -1.31
C THR A 658 -9.19 68.63 -0.62
N VAL A 659 -9.07 68.33 0.68
CA VAL A 659 -10.11 67.64 1.48
C VAL A 659 -11.22 68.61 1.90
N LYS A 660 -12.10 68.95 0.94
CA LYS A 660 -13.20 69.91 1.08
C LYS A 660 -14.46 69.42 0.34
N VAL A 661 -15.63 69.81 0.83
CA VAL A 661 -16.91 69.55 0.14
C VAL A 661 -16.86 70.08 -1.30
N GLY A 662 -17.32 69.26 -2.26
CA GLY A 662 -17.35 69.61 -3.68
C GLY A 662 -15.99 69.55 -4.40
N ARG A 663 -14.89 69.19 -3.72
CA ARG A 663 -13.56 69.01 -4.34
C ARG A 663 -13.24 67.52 -4.52
N THR A 664 -12.77 67.15 -5.70
CA THR A 664 -12.45 65.75 -6.02
C THR A 664 -11.16 65.28 -5.35
N LEU A 665 -11.24 64.14 -4.69
CA LEU A 665 -10.13 63.39 -4.14
C LEU A 665 -9.81 62.21 -5.04
N THR A 666 -8.53 61.89 -5.21
CA THR A 666 -8.06 60.77 -6.04
C THR A 666 -7.30 59.76 -5.18
N ALA A 667 -7.71 58.50 -5.25
CA ALA A 667 -6.99 57.37 -4.67
C ALA A 667 -5.80 56.97 -5.56
N LYS A 668 -4.61 56.94 -4.95
CA LYS A 668 -3.38 56.41 -5.53
C LYS A 668 -3.11 55.04 -4.91
N PRO A 669 -3.20 53.93 -5.68
CA PRO A 669 -3.14 52.57 -5.14
C PRO A 669 -1.77 52.16 -4.61
N GLY A 670 -0.68 52.82 -5.02
CA GLY A 670 0.70 52.44 -4.67
C GLY A 670 1.29 51.39 -5.63
N SER A 671 2.42 50.79 -5.26
CA SER A 671 3.02 49.64 -5.96
C SER A 671 2.23 48.35 -5.70
N TRP A 672 1.98 47.58 -6.76
CA TRP A 672 1.36 46.26 -6.72
C TRP A 672 2.08 45.32 -7.69
N THR A 673 1.96 44.01 -7.51
CA THR A 673 2.39 43.01 -8.50
C THR A 673 1.88 43.38 -9.90
N THR A 674 2.73 43.26 -10.92
CA THR A 674 2.41 43.61 -12.31
C THR A 674 1.11 42.96 -12.79
N ALA A 675 0.29 43.72 -13.52
CA ALA A 675 -1.02 43.34 -14.06
C ALA A 675 -2.13 43.07 -13.01
N THR A 676 -2.03 43.63 -11.81
CA THR A 676 -3.11 43.60 -10.81
C THR A 676 -4.27 44.53 -11.19
N ARG A 677 -5.52 44.04 -11.07
CA ARG A 677 -6.75 44.82 -11.25
C ARG A 677 -7.21 45.42 -9.92
N PHE A 678 -7.84 46.60 -9.92
CA PHE A 678 -8.20 47.32 -8.68
C PHE A 678 -9.70 47.61 -8.53
N ALA A 679 -10.17 47.54 -7.28
CA ALA A 679 -11.47 48.05 -6.83
C ALA A 679 -11.29 49.02 -5.64
N TYR A 680 -12.15 50.03 -5.54
CA TYR A 680 -12.06 51.06 -4.49
C TYR A 680 -13.31 51.08 -3.62
N ARG A 681 -13.16 51.50 -2.36
CA ARG A 681 -14.27 51.85 -1.47
C ARG A 681 -13.86 53.00 -0.55
N TRP A 682 -14.65 54.07 -0.54
CA TRP A 682 -14.43 55.22 0.34
C TRP A 682 -15.23 55.11 1.63
N PHE A 683 -14.63 55.59 2.72
CA PHE A 683 -15.21 55.59 4.05
C PHE A 683 -15.12 57.00 4.66
N ALA A 684 -16.10 57.36 5.48
CA ALA A 684 -16.13 58.59 6.24
C ALA A 684 -16.29 58.24 7.73
N ASN A 685 -15.30 58.60 8.56
CA ASN A 685 -15.17 58.18 9.96
C ASN A 685 -15.35 56.67 10.17
N GLY A 686 -14.80 55.86 9.26
CA GLY A 686 -14.89 54.40 9.32
C GLY A 686 -16.18 53.81 8.74
N THR A 687 -17.21 54.61 8.44
CA THR A 687 -18.45 54.14 7.79
C THR A 687 -18.32 54.20 6.27
N ALA A 688 -18.69 53.13 5.57
CA ALA A 688 -18.65 53.08 4.12
C ALA A 688 -19.60 54.13 3.50
N VAL A 689 -19.09 54.91 2.54
CA VAL A 689 -19.93 55.85 1.78
C VAL A 689 -20.66 55.09 0.68
N LYS A 690 -22.00 55.10 0.73
CA LYS A 690 -22.86 54.42 -0.26
C LYS A 690 -22.50 54.90 -1.67
N GLY A 691 -22.32 53.96 -2.60
CA GLY A 691 -21.98 54.24 -4.01
C GLY A 691 -20.54 54.70 -4.29
N ALA A 692 -19.73 55.02 -3.28
CA ALA A 692 -18.37 55.52 -3.49
C ALA A 692 -17.36 54.39 -3.76
N THR A 693 -17.36 53.85 -4.98
CA THR A 693 -16.49 52.76 -5.45
C THR A 693 -15.48 53.15 -6.53
N ALA A 694 -15.53 54.38 -7.01
CA ALA A 694 -14.61 54.88 -8.01
C ALA A 694 -13.23 55.19 -7.43
N ARG A 695 -12.22 55.25 -8.30
CA ARG A 695 -10.87 55.73 -7.95
C ARG A 695 -10.88 57.16 -7.42
N THR A 696 -11.88 57.95 -7.82
CA THR A 696 -12.09 59.32 -7.37
C THR A 696 -13.33 59.42 -6.47
N PHE A 697 -13.35 60.41 -5.59
CA PHE A 697 -14.49 60.70 -4.72
C PHE A 697 -14.62 62.19 -4.45
N THR A 698 -15.82 62.74 -4.60
CA THR A 698 -16.13 64.14 -4.29
C THR A 698 -16.98 64.17 -3.01
N PRO A 699 -16.46 64.66 -1.87
CA PRO A 699 -17.22 64.70 -0.62
C PRO A 699 -18.44 65.62 -0.75
N SER A 700 -19.60 65.17 -0.28
CA SER A 700 -20.79 66.00 -0.18
C SER A 700 -20.89 66.65 1.21
N ARG A 701 -21.91 67.49 1.44
CA ARG A 701 -22.19 68.05 2.77
C ARG A 701 -22.30 66.98 3.86
N ALA A 702 -22.77 65.78 3.52
CA ALA A 702 -22.89 64.66 4.47
C ALA A 702 -21.54 64.14 5.00
N GLN A 703 -20.43 64.50 4.35
CA GLN A 703 -19.07 64.17 4.80
C GLN A 703 -18.34 65.34 5.47
N ALA A 704 -18.91 66.54 5.53
CA ALA A 704 -18.30 67.69 6.21
C ALA A 704 -17.95 67.34 7.67
N GLY A 705 -16.74 67.71 8.11
CA GLY A 705 -16.23 67.42 9.45
C GLY A 705 -15.76 65.97 9.69
N LYS A 706 -15.98 65.05 8.75
CA LYS A 706 -15.54 63.64 8.83
C LYS A 706 -14.13 63.48 8.26
N ARG A 707 -13.40 62.45 8.69
CA ARG A 707 -12.13 62.01 8.09
C ARG A 707 -12.41 60.94 7.03
N LEU A 708 -11.71 60.99 5.92
CA LEU A 708 -11.89 60.05 4.82
C LEU A 708 -10.75 59.03 4.78
N THR A 709 -11.09 57.79 4.47
CA THR A 709 -10.15 56.73 4.10
C THR A 709 -10.63 56.04 2.82
N VAL A 710 -9.70 55.47 2.06
CA VAL A 710 -10.01 54.64 0.89
C VAL A 710 -9.39 53.25 1.06
N ARG A 711 -10.19 52.20 0.88
CA ARG A 711 -9.73 50.83 0.78
C ARG A 711 -9.56 50.48 -0.70
N VAL A 712 -8.36 50.06 -1.08
CA VAL A 712 -8.02 49.55 -2.42
C VAL A 712 -7.88 48.04 -2.32
N THR A 713 -8.66 47.31 -3.10
CA THR A 713 -8.57 45.86 -3.23
C THR A 713 -7.97 45.50 -4.58
N GLY A 714 -6.89 44.72 -4.60
CA GLY A 714 -6.24 44.21 -5.80
C GLY A 714 -6.55 42.73 -6.06
N SER A 715 -6.74 42.36 -7.32
CA SER A 715 -6.95 40.98 -7.77
C SER A 715 -6.13 40.64 -9.02
N LYS A 716 -5.66 39.39 -9.10
CA LYS A 716 -4.94 38.82 -10.26
C LYS A 716 -5.22 37.32 -10.34
N ALA A 717 -5.41 36.79 -11.54
CA ALA A 717 -5.70 35.37 -11.75
C ALA A 717 -4.58 34.49 -11.17
N GLY A 718 -4.95 33.48 -10.39
CA GLY A 718 -3.99 32.61 -9.67
C GLY A 718 -3.37 33.22 -8.41
N TYR A 719 -3.77 34.42 -7.98
CA TYR A 719 -3.26 35.09 -6.76
C TYR A 719 -4.37 35.34 -5.74
N LYS A 720 -4.03 35.30 -4.44
CA LYS A 720 -4.91 35.75 -3.36
C LYS A 720 -5.17 37.26 -3.48
N THR A 721 -6.44 37.66 -3.42
CA THR A 721 -6.81 39.09 -3.39
C THR A 721 -6.26 39.75 -2.13
N ALA A 722 -5.78 40.99 -2.26
CA ALA A 722 -5.27 41.75 -1.13
C ALA A 722 -5.96 43.11 -1.06
N ALA A 723 -6.20 43.62 0.16
CA ALA A 723 -6.73 44.96 0.37
C ALA A 723 -5.81 45.79 1.26
N ARG A 724 -5.72 47.09 0.96
CA ARG A 724 -4.99 48.07 1.77
C ARG A 724 -5.82 49.33 1.93
N THR A 725 -5.83 49.89 3.14
CA THR A 725 -6.57 51.12 3.45
C THR A 725 -5.58 52.27 3.61
N SER A 726 -5.92 53.44 3.07
CA SER A 726 -5.10 54.64 3.20
C SER A 726 -5.07 55.16 4.63
N LYS A 727 -4.07 55.99 4.96
CA LYS A 727 -4.16 56.85 6.15
C LYS A 727 -5.40 57.76 6.05
N ALA A 728 -5.96 58.11 7.21
CA ALA A 728 -7.09 59.02 7.30
C ALA A 728 -6.69 60.45 6.89
N THR A 729 -7.55 61.14 6.14
CA THR A 729 -7.35 62.55 5.81
C THR A 729 -7.52 63.46 7.04
N PRO A 730 -7.15 64.76 6.94
CA PRO A 730 -7.76 65.80 7.75
C PRO A 730 -9.30 65.79 7.63
N ARG A 731 -9.99 66.48 8.55
CA ARG A 731 -11.46 66.61 8.48
C ARG A 731 -11.87 67.38 7.23
N VAL A 732 -12.94 66.94 6.57
CA VAL A 732 -13.49 67.60 5.37
C VAL A 732 -13.95 69.02 5.71
N ALA A 733 -13.32 70.02 5.10
CA ALA A 733 -13.72 71.42 5.21
C ALA A 733 -15.07 71.66 4.50
N ARG A 734 -15.85 72.63 5.00
CA ARG A 734 -17.09 73.08 4.37
C ARG A 734 -16.83 73.81 3.06
#